data_AF-A0A1M5JH52-F1
#
_entry.id   AF-A0A1M5JH52-F1
#
_cell.length_a   1.000
_cell.length_b   1.000
_cell.length_c   1.000
_cell.angle_alpha   90.00
_cell.angle_beta   90.00
_cell.angle_gamma   90.00
#
_symmetry.space_group_name_H-M   'P 1'
#
loop_
_entity.id
_entity.type
_entity.pdbx_description
1 polymer ?
#
loop_
_entity_poly.entity_id
_entity_poly.type
_entity_poly.pdbx_seq_one_letter_code
_entity_poly.pdbx_strand_id
1 'polypeptide(L)'
;MIRKSLNIVLIVLCFVSKGFSQATTVDVSGTNITLSINNNVQSTIDPQVTITADGNITSFTVTISGSYTLGDVLSYTGTLPSGVTAAAFNTNTRSLVFTGTTTASNWQTLLRTVTIKTVSATCYQEQRQVSFVAGNKYYNNLNGHFYENISGAINWPNALAAAATKSYFGRQGYLVTMTSLAETNFIWKIIQVDSWMGASDNDVYINAATGTTKYANAANAEGKWHWVSGPEKGTLFSVGNGSPVTQTDQFSYWNNNEPNDSAGEDAGQFYASSGGRWNDLSFSANLASYIVEYGGMSTDNVGSNVFFTRDLLLTGAPSGSIAGGNTTVCPTNSTTLNLVGLVSGGTVVKWQYSYDDFLTAGTDIANTTTTNTVTNITQNTYYRAVVNTPSCTGLNTSSTRIYVNNVVAGNIVADNNTICVNANVNFTLNGNSGNVTKWQVSTSSTFASAVTDIANSTTALSHQITAAGTYYFRAVIASCSSTVYTVAYTISCIAGTAPMGGTVSDQSFLGGSNSGTLTLSGYSGTISKWQYSTDGGIVWTDISNTATTYAFSSITSTRKYRVLLTSGTCGSAWSRIGQVSVINATVLTSNGRFELNLPNYIDLNGATGADTSLDKFGRVISIKPRSGLTFASAALSASAIKQAYPASTDGIYWISIPNINSGTPFQIYADMSTDGGGWMLLNVGAGYTPAPLASSVTSPNVLGYLPRATVIELANVSTDVQLRAGNSSTSYANKVTSTSPLAIGALKSSANDVNGEATWANGASSTFVVNSGTWQWAYCCPGAAAGWPKMYHSSNYTNGVHWFADIGGGRKDSDPRDAWFSTWIR
;
A
#
# COMPACT_ATOMS: atom_id res chain seq x y z
N MET A 1 13.12 27.96 73.35
CA MET A 1 11.73 28.01 72.87
C MET A 1 11.75 28.04 71.34
N ILE A 2 11.06 27.08 70.69
CA ILE A 2 10.33 27.23 69.40
C ILE A 2 11.23 27.51 68.16
N ARG A 3 11.22 26.81 67.02
CA ARG A 3 10.46 25.69 66.42
C ARG A 3 11.34 25.18 65.26
N LYS A 4 11.48 23.87 65.07
CA LYS A 4 12.00 23.27 63.83
C LYS A 4 10.83 23.17 62.84
N SER A 5 10.92 23.88 61.72
CA SER A 5 9.99 23.77 60.60
C SER A 5 10.42 22.62 59.70
N LEU A 6 9.60 21.57 59.66
CA LEU A 6 9.75 20.43 58.77
C LEU A 6 9.12 20.78 57.42
N ASN A 7 9.92 21.11 56.41
CA ASN A 7 9.46 21.25 55.03
C ASN A 7 9.44 19.86 54.38
N ILE A 8 8.24 19.30 54.23
CA ILE A 8 7.98 18.12 53.40
C ILE A 8 8.07 18.58 51.94
N VAL A 9 9.16 18.20 51.26
CA VAL A 9 9.24 18.30 49.80
C VAL A 9 8.47 17.12 49.23
N LEU A 10 7.26 17.41 48.72
CA LEU A 10 6.46 16.48 47.94
C LEU A 10 7.15 16.27 46.58
N ILE A 11 7.98 15.23 46.46
CA ILE A 11 8.50 14.77 45.18
C ILE A 11 7.33 14.12 44.45
N VAL A 12 6.64 14.91 43.61
CA VAL A 12 5.78 14.38 42.56
C VAL A 12 6.72 13.68 41.56
N LEU A 13 6.90 12.37 41.74
CA LEU A 13 7.44 11.50 40.69
C LEU A 13 6.44 11.52 39.53
N CYS A 14 6.61 12.46 38.61
CA CYS A 14 6.07 12.35 37.26
C CYS A 14 6.76 11.14 36.61
N PHE A 15 6.16 9.97 36.72
CA PHE A 15 6.45 8.86 35.82
C PHE A 15 6.01 9.29 34.43
N VAL A 16 6.92 9.90 33.66
CA VAL A 16 6.80 9.93 32.21
C VAL A 16 6.95 8.48 31.76
N SER A 17 5.83 7.77 31.59
CA SER A 17 5.83 6.49 30.90
C SER A 17 6.43 6.74 29.52
N LYS A 18 7.68 6.33 29.31
CA LYS A 18 8.36 6.39 28.01
C LYS A 18 7.63 5.44 27.07
N GLY A 19 6.59 5.94 26.41
CA GLY A 19 5.83 5.21 25.41
C GLY A 19 6.71 4.97 24.20
N PHE A 20 6.99 3.70 23.89
CA PHE A 20 7.46 3.32 22.56
C PHE A 20 6.34 3.61 21.55
N SER A 21 6.70 3.99 20.32
CA SER A 21 5.73 4.17 19.24
C SER A 21 5.01 2.85 18.96
N GLN A 22 3.73 2.95 18.61
CA GLN A 22 2.99 1.83 18.01
C GLN A 22 3.67 1.44 16.69
N ALA A 23 3.74 0.13 16.42
CA ALA A 23 4.28 -0.40 15.17
C ALA A 23 3.45 0.05 13.97
N THR A 24 4.13 0.46 12.91
CA THR A 24 3.53 0.75 11.60
C THR A 24 3.85 -0.32 10.56
N THR A 25 4.87 -1.15 10.82
CA THR A 25 5.19 -2.35 10.04
C THR A 25 5.33 -3.58 10.94
N VAL A 26 5.02 -4.75 10.40
CA VAL A 26 5.19 -6.03 11.10
C VAL A 26 5.44 -7.16 10.10
N ASP A 27 6.30 -8.09 10.49
CA ASP A 27 6.43 -9.38 9.81
C ASP A 27 6.25 -10.51 10.82
N VAL A 28 5.27 -11.35 10.54
CA VAL A 28 4.96 -12.59 11.26
C VAL A 28 5.36 -13.73 10.35
N SER A 29 6.33 -14.53 10.74
CA SER A 29 6.77 -15.70 9.96
C SER A 29 6.93 -16.92 10.85
N GLY A 30 6.91 -18.11 10.28
CA GLY A 30 7.15 -19.34 11.01
C GLY A 30 7.63 -20.45 10.10
N THR A 31 7.47 -21.68 10.57
CA THR A 31 7.90 -22.87 9.84
C THR A 31 6.89 -23.19 8.73
N ASN A 32 7.34 -23.49 7.50
CA ASN A 32 6.45 -23.76 6.36
C ASN A 32 6.21 -25.26 6.09
N ILE A 33 6.60 -26.15 7.01
CA ILE A 33 6.45 -27.61 6.87
C ILE A 33 5.36 -28.11 7.81
N THR A 34 4.33 -28.82 7.34
CA THR A 34 3.25 -29.35 8.17
C THR A 34 3.74 -29.99 9.48
N LEU A 35 3.15 -29.60 10.62
CA LEU A 35 3.45 -30.17 11.92
C LEU A 35 2.61 -31.42 12.20
N SER A 36 3.24 -32.58 12.38
CA SER A 36 2.56 -33.77 12.89
C SER A 36 2.36 -33.68 14.40
N ILE A 37 1.12 -33.83 14.87
CA ILE A 37 0.74 -33.84 16.29
C ILE A 37 -0.06 -35.09 16.63
N ASN A 38 0.04 -35.54 17.87
CA ASN A 38 -0.77 -36.65 18.36
C ASN A 38 -2.11 -36.14 18.89
N ASN A 39 -3.19 -36.89 18.64
CA ASN A 39 -4.51 -36.59 19.20
C ASN A 39 -4.48 -36.63 20.75
N ASN A 40 -5.31 -35.79 21.39
CA ASN A 40 -5.42 -35.65 22.84
C ASN A 40 -4.11 -35.30 23.58
N VAL A 41 -3.06 -34.90 22.85
CA VAL A 41 -1.80 -34.40 23.41
C VAL A 41 -1.71 -32.90 23.15
N GLN A 42 -1.50 -32.13 24.21
CA GLN A 42 -1.24 -30.70 24.07
C GLN A 42 0.08 -30.49 23.33
N SER A 43 0.02 -29.87 22.17
CA SER A 43 1.17 -29.73 21.27
C SER A 43 1.42 -28.26 20.96
N THR A 44 2.67 -27.81 21.08
CA THR A 44 3.08 -26.46 20.66
C THR A 44 2.97 -26.34 19.14
N ILE A 45 2.34 -25.27 18.67
CA ILE A 45 1.97 -25.10 17.25
C ILE A 45 3.21 -24.77 16.40
N ASP A 46 4.02 -23.82 16.86
CA ASP A 46 5.26 -23.48 16.19
C ASP A 46 6.25 -22.79 17.15
N PRO A 47 7.28 -23.50 17.64
CA PRO A 47 8.29 -22.94 18.53
C PRO A 47 9.30 -22.03 17.82
N GLN A 48 9.20 -21.86 16.49
CA GLN A 48 10.10 -21.05 15.66
C GLN A 48 9.43 -19.81 15.07
N VAL A 49 8.18 -19.50 15.44
CA VAL A 49 7.53 -18.23 15.03
C VAL A 49 8.46 -17.05 15.30
N THR A 50 8.63 -16.19 14.31
CA THR A 50 9.46 -14.99 14.37
C THR A 50 8.57 -13.78 14.17
N ILE A 51 8.75 -12.78 15.03
CA ILE A 51 8.01 -11.51 14.97
C ILE A 51 9.02 -10.38 14.90
N THR A 52 8.96 -9.59 13.83
CA THR A 52 9.71 -8.34 13.69
C THR A 52 8.75 -7.17 13.45
N ALA A 53 9.07 -6.01 14.00
CA ALA A 53 8.28 -4.80 13.84
C ALA A 53 9.15 -3.56 14.11
N ASP A 54 8.73 -2.41 13.59
CA ASP A 54 9.35 -1.10 13.82
C ASP A 54 8.90 -0.42 15.13
N GLY A 55 8.00 -1.06 15.89
CA GLY A 55 7.47 -0.54 17.15
C GLY A 55 6.81 -1.60 18.03
N ASN A 56 6.02 -1.14 19.01
CA ASN A 56 5.25 -2.04 19.87
C ASN A 56 3.94 -2.47 19.20
N ILE A 57 3.57 -3.73 19.42
CA ILE A 57 2.34 -4.33 18.91
C ILE A 57 1.34 -4.44 20.08
N THR A 58 0.07 -4.15 19.81
CA THR A 58 -0.99 -4.00 20.83
C THR A 58 -1.76 -5.28 21.15
N SER A 59 -1.72 -6.27 20.27
CA SER A 59 -2.49 -7.51 20.39
C SER A 59 -2.04 -8.55 19.36
N PHE A 60 -2.45 -9.80 19.58
CA PHE A 60 -2.38 -10.88 18.59
C PHE A 60 -3.63 -11.74 18.70
N THR A 61 -4.12 -12.21 17.55
CA THR A 61 -5.23 -13.16 17.45
C THR A 61 -4.70 -14.46 16.85
N VAL A 62 -4.84 -15.57 17.58
CA VAL A 62 -4.52 -16.91 17.07
C VAL A 62 -5.82 -17.66 16.80
N THR A 63 -6.03 -18.12 15.57
CA THR A 63 -7.31 -18.72 15.15
C THR A 63 -7.11 -20.07 14.48
N ILE A 64 -7.97 -21.04 14.77
CA ILE A 64 -8.09 -22.26 13.96
C ILE A 64 -8.86 -21.88 12.68
N SER A 65 -8.12 -21.61 11.61
CA SER A 65 -8.63 -21.02 10.37
C SER A 65 -9.10 -22.05 9.33
N GLY A 66 -8.67 -23.31 9.44
CA GLY A 66 -9.11 -24.40 8.57
C GLY A 66 -10.21 -25.27 9.19
N SER A 67 -10.18 -26.55 8.83
CA SER A 67 -11.04 -27.59 9.44
C SER A 67 -11.03 -27.50 10.97
N TYR A 68 -12.21 -27.62 11.59
CA TYR A 68 -12.41 -27.52 13.03
C TYR A 68 -13.27 -28.70 13.50
N THR A 69 -12.77 -29.43 14.48
CA THR A 69 -13.51 -30.49 15.19
C THR A 69 -13.96 -29.94 16.54
N LEU A 70 -15.20 -30.25 16.93
CA LEU A 70 -15.68 -29.92 18.26
C LEU A 70 -14.74 -30.50 19.32
N GLY A 71 -14.21 -29.64 20.19
CA GLY A 71 -13.18 -30.01 21.15
C GLY A 71 -11.74 -29.71 20.70
N ASP A 72 -11.50 -29.06 19.57
CA ASP A 72 -10.22 -28.37 19.38
C ASP A 72 -10.19 -27.13 20.28
N VAL A 73 -9.08 -26.97 21.01
CA VAL A 73 -8.87 -25.86 21.94
C VAL A 73 -7.46 -25.31 21.76
N LEU A 74 -7.36 -24.00 21.51
CA LEU A 74 -6.09 -23.27 21.59
C LEU A 74 -5.82 -22.85 23.05
N SER A 75 -4.56 -22.91 23.46
CA SER A 75 -4.10 -22.47 24.77
C SER A 75 -2.65 -22.00 24.69
N TYR A 76 -2.05 -21.61 25.80
CA TYR A 76 -0.64 -21.23 25.89
C TYR A 76 -0.04 -21.74 27.20
N THR A 77 1.29 -21.85 27.24
CA THR A 77 2.02 -22.23 28.45
C THR A 77 2.93 -21.10 28.93
N GLY A 78 3.32 -21.15 30.21
CA GLY A 78 4.17 -20.12 30.83
C GLY A 78 3.41 -18.88 31.29
N THR A 79 4.17 -17.84 31.64
CA THR A 79 3.63 -16.58 32.13
C THR A 79 3.44 -15.59 30.98
N LEU A 80 2.37 -14.78 31.06
CA LEU A 80 2.17 -13.69 30.13
C LEU A 80 3.20 -12.56 30.38
N PRO A 81 3.67 -11.86 29.33
CA PRO A 81 4.43 -10.63 29.50
C PRO A 81 3.65 -9.60 30.33
N SER A 82 4.37 -8.76 31.08
CA SER A 82 3.74 -7.69 31.87
C SER A 82 2.87 -6.78 30.99
N GLY A 83 1.64 -6.51 31.43
CA GLY A 83 0.66 -5.70 30.69
C GLY A 83 -0.05 -6.43 29.55
N VAL A 84 0.24 -7.72 29.32
CA VAL A 84 -0.48 -8.57 28.36
C VAL A 84 -1.48 -9.45 29.10
N THR A 85 -2.69 -9.54 28.55
CA THR A 85 -3.78 -10.40 29.00
C THR A 85 -4.18 -11.35 27.88
N ALA A 86 -4.80 -12.47 28.23
CA ALA A 86 -5.33 -13.44 27.27
C ALA A 86 -6.80 -13.71 27.58
N ALA A 87 -7.67 -13.61 26.58
CA ALA A 87 -9.03 -14.11 26.67
C ALA A 87 -9.03 -15.64 26.62
N ALA A 88 -10.04 -16.28 27.21
CA ALA A 88 -10.24 -17.72 27.01
C ALA A 88 -10.51 -18.03 25.52
N PHE A 89 -10.14 -19.23 25.08
CA PHE A 89 -10.44 -19.69 23.73
C PHE A 89 -11.95 -19.64 23.47
N ASN A 90 -12.33 -18.94 22.41
CA ASN A 90 -13.73 -18.79 22.02
C ASN A 90 -14.06 -19.80 20.92
N THR A 91 -14.99 -20.72 21.19
CA THR A 91 -15.39 -21.77 20.24
C THR A 91 -16.19 -21.27 19.05
N ASN A 92 -16.82 -20.09 19.15
CA ASN A 92 -17.57 -19.48 18.05
C ASN A 92 -16.62 -18.86 17.03
N THR A 93 -15.68 -18.02 17.49
CA THR A 93 -14.68 -17.38 16.63
C THR A 93 -13.50 -18.28 16.32
N ARG A 94 -13.36 -19.39 17.07
CA ARG A 94 -12.24 -20.34 17.02
C ARG A 94 -10.90 -19.67 17.34
N SER A 95 -10.92 -18.63 18.17
CA SER A 95 -9.76 -17.77 18.42
C SER A 95 -9.34 -17.71 19.90
N LEU A 96 -8.04 -17.56 20.10
CA LEU A 96 -7.37 -17.16 21.33
C LEU A 96 -6.82 -15.74 21.12
N VAL A 97 -7.31 -14.77 21.90
CA VAL A 97 -6.97 -13.35 21.73
C VAL A 97 -6.08 -12.86 22.87
N PHE A 98 -4.92 -12.32 22.52
CA PHE A 98 -4.02 -11.65 23.45
C PHE A 98 -4.12 -10.13 23.29
N THR A 99 -4.24 -9.40 24.40
CA THR A 99 -4.37 -7.94 24.42
C THR A 99 -3.35 -7.31 25.37
N GLY A 100 -2.58 -6.35 24.88
CA GLY A 100 -1.59 -5.59 25.65
C GLY A 100 -0.48 -5.04 24.76
N THR A 101 0.08 -3.89 25.10
CA THR A 101 1.12 -3.26 24.27
C THR A 101 2.51 -3.71 24.71
N THR A 102 3.22 -4.44 23.85
CA THR A 102 4.60 -4.89 24.14
C THR A 102 5.45 -5.03 22.88
N THR A 103 6.74 -5.29 23.07
CA THR A 103 7.72 -5.38 21.97
C THR A 103 7.52 -6.65 21.12
N ALA A 104 7.94 -6.62 19.85
CA ALA A 104 7.95 -7.80 18.98
C ALA A 104 8.67 -9.01 19.60
N SER A 105 9.77 -8.79 20.33
CA SER A 105 10.49 -9.87 21.02
C SER A 105 9.66 -10.54 22.12
N ASN A 106 8.87 -9.78 22.87
CA ASN A 106 8.00 -10.35 23.91
C ASN A 106 6.83 -11.12 23.30
N TRP A 107 6.25 -10.59 22.22
CA TRP A 107 5.26 -11.31 21.43
C TRP A 107 5.81 -12.61 20.85
N GLN A 108 7.01 -12.58 20.27
CA GLN A 108 7.67 -13.78 19.76
C GLN A 108 7.83 -14.86 20.84
N THR A 109 8.30 -14.49 22.04
CA THR A 109 8.43 -15.43 23.16
C THR A 109 7.08 -16.03 23.54
N LEU A 110 6.02 -15.22 23.66
CA LEU A 110 4.69 -15.70 24.01
C LEU A 110 4.08 -16.59 22.92
N LEU A 111 4.12 -16.17 21.65
CA LEU A 111 3.48 -16.89 20.56
C LEU A 111 4.10 -18.27 20.30
N ARG A 112 5.40 -18.44 20.62
CA ARG A 112 6.09 -19.74 20.62
C ARG A 112 5.60 -20.71 21.69
N THR A 113 4.82 -20.25 22.68
CA THR A 113 4.23 -21.12 23.72
C THR A 113 2.78 -21.50 23.42
N VAL A 114 2.21 -21.01 22.32
CA VAL A 114 0.83 -21.33 21.93
C VAL A 114 0.73 -22.79 21.52
N THR A 115 -0.31 -23.44 22.03
CA THR A 115 -0.57 -24.87 21.92
C THR A 115 -1.97 -25.13 21.38
N ILE A 116 -2.14 -26.29 20.79
CA ILE A 116 -3.45 -26.85 20.43
C ILE A 116 -3.61 -28.21 21.12
N LYS A 117 -4.85 -28.51 21.54
CA LYS A 117 -5.26 -29.84 21.96
C LYS A 117 -6.62 -30.16 21.36
N THR A 118 -6.75 -31.35 20.79
CA THR A 118 -8.01 -31.92 20.32
C THR A 118 -8.51 -32.92 21.36
N VAL A 119 -9.69 -32.68 21.94
CA VAL A 119 -10.19 -33.49 23.08
C VAL A 119 -11.06 -34.70 22.65
N SER A 120 -11.32 -34.91 21.35
CA SER A 120 -12.05 -36.10 20.86
C SER A 120 -11.14 -37.32 20.81
N ALA A 121 -11.42 -38.37 21.58
CA ALA A 121 -10.52 -39.52 21.71
C ALA A 121 -10.50 -40.47 20.49
N THR A 122 -11.60 -40.59 19.74
CA THR A 122 -11.78 -41.68 18.74
C THR A 122 -12.16 -41.17 17.35
N CYS A 123 -12.90 -40.07 17.24
CA CYS A 123 -13.46 -39.58 15.98
C CYS A 123 -13.01 -38.13 15.74
N TYR A 124 -12.02 -37.94 14.87
CA TYR A 124 -11.43 -36.64 14.58
C TYR A 124 -10.90 -36.59 13.14
N GLN A 125 -10.84 -35.35 12.62
CA GLN A 125 -10.30 -35.02 11.31
C GLN A 125 -8.77 -34.93 11.31
N GLU A 126 -8.16 -35.21 10.17
CA GLU A 126 -6.73 -35.35 9.95
C GLU A 126 -5.93 -34.03 9.93
N GLN A 127 -6.50 -32.90 9.52
CA GLN A 127 -5.75 -31.65 9.29
C GLN A 127 -6.35 -30.47 10.05
N ARG A 128 -5.48 -29.52 10.44
CA ARG A 128 -5.84 -28.19 10.95
C ARG A 128 -4.97 -27.13 10.31
N GLN A 129 -5.49 -25.92 10.25
CA GLN A 129 -4.70 -24.72 10.00
C GLN A 129 -4.85 -23.77 11.17
N VAL A 130 -3.74 -23.22 11.66
CA VAL A 130 -3.74 -22.23 12.73
C VAL A 130 -3.02 -20.98 12.28
N SER A 131 -3.73 -19.85 12.28
CA SER A 131 -3.21 -18.56 11.87
C SER A 131 -2.85 -17.69 13.08
N PHE A 132 -1.65 -17.13 13.08
CA PHE A 132 -1.17 -16.10 13.99
C PHE A 132 -1.31 -14.75 13.31
N VAL A 133 -2.15 -13.86 13.83
CA VAL A 133 -2.49 -12.57 13.20
C VAL A 133 -2.07 -11.45 14.13
N ALA A 134 -1.25 -10.51 13.66
CA ALA A 134 -0.89 -9.32 14.41
C ALA A 134 -2.12 -8.41 14.59
N GLY A 135 -2.38 -7.97 15.81
CA GLY A 135 -3.56 -7.17 16.14
C GLY A 135 -4.80 -7.98 16.52
N ASN A 136 -5.84 -7.27 16.96
CA ASN A 136 -7.16 -7.83 17.25
C ASN A 136 -7.99 -7.78 15.96
N LYS A 137 -7.66 -8.68 15.03
CA LYS A 137 -8.24 -8.78 13.69
C LYS A 137 -8.49 -10.24 13.38
N TYR A 138 -9.59 -10.51 12.69
CA TYR A 138 -9.94 -11.86 12.23
C TYR A 138 -9.54 -12.01 10.77
N TYR A 139 -8.61 -12.92 10.49
CA TYR A 139 -8.17 -13.24 9.14
C TYR A 139 -9.12 -14.25 8.50
N ASN A 140 -9.66 -13.90 7.33
CA ASN A 140 -10.47 -14.80 6.52
C ASN A 140 -9.60 -15.47 5.45
N ASN A 141 -9.30 -16.76 5.60
CA ASN A 141 -8.50 -17.52 4.64
C ASN A 141 -9.24 -17.80 3.30
N LEU A 142 -10.53 -17.44 3.21
CA LEU A 142 -11.35 -17.60 2.02
C LEU A 142 -11.03 -16.52 0.96
N ASN A 143 -10.80 -15.28 1.38
CA ASN A 143 -10.52 -14.13 0.50
C ASN A 143 -9.23 -13.37 0.84
N GLY A 144 -8.57 -13.67 1.97
CA GLY A 144 -7.33 -13.02 2.38
C GLY A 144 -7.51 -11.69 3.11
N HIS A 145 -8.74 -11.30 3.44
CA HIS A 145 -9.06 -10.02 4.09
C HIS A 145 -9.08 -10.15 5.62
N PHE A 146 -9.06 -9.01 6.30
CA PHE A 146 -9.07 -8.90 7.76
C PHE A 146 -10.26 -8.10 8.24
N TYR A 147 -10.90 -8.55 9.32
CA TYR A 147 -12.14 -7.97 9.82
C TYR A 147 -12.01 -7.54 11.28
N GLU A 148 -12.69 -6.45 11.60
CA GLU A 148 -12.79 -5.87 12.94
C GLU A 148 -14.21 -5.40 13.21
N ASN A 149 -14.76 -5.76 14.37
CA ASN A 149 -15.99 -5.15 14.85
C ASN A 149 -15.64 -3.93 15.71
N ILE A 150 -16.16 -2.76 15.37
CA ILE A 150 -16.00 -1.55 16.16
C ILE A 150 -17.29 -1.29 16.95
N SER A 151 -17.23 -1.47 18.26
CA SER A 151 -18.34 -1.19 19.16
C SER A 151 -18.49 0.30 19.46
N GLY A 152 -19.72 0.80 19.47
CA GLY A 152 -20.09 2.16 19.80
C GLY A 152 -21.36 2.58 19.06
N ALA A 153 -22.32 3.18 19.77
CA ALA A 153 -23.54 3.69 19.15
C ALA A 153 -23.19 4.76 18.10
N ILE A 154 -23.55 4.51 16.84
CA ILE A 154 -23.16 5.34 15.70
C ILE A 154 -24.16 5.19 14.57
N ASN A 155 -24.36 6.27 13.80
CA ASN A 155 -25.16 6.26 12.59
C ASN A 155 -24.30 5.93 11.35
N TRP A 156 -24.95 5.54 10.26
CA TRP A 156 -24.23 5.03 9.09
C TRP A 156 -23.26 6.05 8.45
N PRO A 157 -23.62 7.34 8.23
CA PRO A 157 -22.68 8.31 7.67
C PRO A 157 -21.39 8.46 8.48
N ASN A 158 -21.52 8.48 9.81
CA ASN A 158 -20.36 8.58 10.70
C ASN A 158 -19.57 7.27 10.73
N ALA A 159 -20.22 6.11 10.62
CA ALA A 159 -19.56 4.82 10.52
C ALA A 159 -18.73 4.70 9.23
N LEU A 160 -19.28 5.15 8.10
CA LEU A 160 -18.57 5.21 6.81
C LEU A 160 -17.32 6.08 6.91
N ALA A 161 -17.47 7.30 7.44
CA ALA A 161 -16.35 8.21 7.63
C ALA A 161 -15.32 7.64 8.61
N ALA A 162 -15.75 7.07 9.73
CA ALA A 162 -14.86 6.51 10.74
C ALA A 162 -14.07 5.31 10.21
N ALA A 163 -14.70 4.40 9.46
CA ALA A 163 -14.03 3.25 8.87
C ALA A 163 -12.91 3.67 7.91
N ALA A 164 -13.15 4.69 7.08
CA ALA A 164 -12.17 5.23 6.14
C ALA A 164 -10.93 5.86 6.80
N THR A 165 -11.00 6.16 8.11
CA THR A 165 -9.86 6.68 8.90
C THR A 165 -9.01 5.58 9.54
N LYS A 166 -9.40 4.31 9.41
CA LYS A 166 -8.66 3.18 9.98
C LYS A 166 -7.57 2.72 9.03
N SER A 167 -6.50 2.18 9.61
CA SER A 167 -5.46 1.48 8.86
C SER A 167 -4.92 0.29 9.63
N TYR A 168 -4.36 -0.66 8.89
CA TYR A 168 -3.84 -1.91 9.41
C TYR A 168 -2.58 -2.32 8.64
N PHE A 169 -1.40 -1.96 9.18
CA PHE A 169 -0.08 -2.29 8.63
C PHE A 169 0.01 -2.15 7.10
N GLY A 170 -0.27 -0.94 6.62
CA GLY A 170 -0.25 -0.62 5.20
C GLY A 170 -1.59 -0.79 4.47
N ARG A 171 -2.62 -1.35 5.11
CA ARG A 171 -3.96 -1.51 4.51
C ARG A 171 -4.92 -0.43 4.98
N GLN A 172 -5.71 0.14 4.06
CA GLN A 172 -6.76 1.09 4.42
C GLN A 172 -8.00 0.34 4.91
N GLY A 173 -8.61 0.83 5.99
CA GLY A 173 -9.89 0.32 6.48
C GLY A 173 -11.06 0.93 5.73
N TYR A 174 -12.14 0.16 5.58
CA TYR A 174 -13.38 0.59 4.98
C TYR A 174 -14.58 -0.14 5.60
N LEU A 175 -15.79 0.40 5.48
CA LEU A 175 -16.98 -0.34 5.90
C LEU A 175 -17.09 -1.61 5.05
N VAL A 176 -17.33 -2.74 5.72
CA VAL A 176 -17.29 -4.07 5.11
C VAL A 176 -18.15 -4.17 3.87
N THR A 177 -17.60 -4.85 2.87
CA THR A 177 -18.31 -5.27 1.66
C THR A 177 -18.46 -6.78 1.72
N MET A 178 -19.63 -7.30 1.34
CA MET A 178 -19.89 -8.75 1.39
C MET A 178 -20.24 -9.23 -0.01
N THR A 179 -19.29 -9.88 -0.65
CA THR A 179 -19.30 -10.24 -2.07
C THR A 179 -19.63 -11.72 -2.30
N SER A 180 -19.77 -12.50 -1.24
CA SER A 180 -20.17 -13.91 -1.32
C SER A 180 -20.84 -14.39 -0.03
N LEU A 181 -21.63 -15.46 -0.15
CA LEU A 181 -22.23 -16.11 1.02
C LEU A 181 -21.16 -16.62 2.00
N ALA A 182 -20.00 -17.05 1.49
CA ALA A 182 -18.92 -17.58 2.30
C ALA A 182 -18.29 -16.51 3.21
N GLU A 183 -18.08 -15.32 2.66
CA GLU A 183 -17.64 -14.14 3.39
C GLU A 183 -18.68 -13.69 4.42
N THR A 184 -19.96 -13.60 4.04
CA THR A 184 -21.04 -13.28 4.98
C THR A 184 -21.12 -14.28 6.13
N ASN A 185 -20.99 -15.57 5.85
CA ASN A 185 -21.00 -16.61 6.88
C ASN A 185 -19.79 -16.50 7.81
N PHE A 186 -18.60 -16.21 7.27
CA PHE A 186 -17.41 -15.93 8.09
C PHE A 186 -17.68 -14.76 9.03
N ILE A 187 -18.08 -13.61 8.50
CA ILE A 187 -18.39 -12.39 9.26
C ILE A 187 -19.45 -12.67 10.31
N TRP A 188 -20.52 -13.39 9.97
CA TRP A 188 -21.57 -13.74 10.92
C TRP A 188 -21.10 -14.61 12.08
N LYS A 189 -20.17 -15.55 11.83
CA LYS A 189 -19.60 -16.36 12.89
C LYS A 189 -18.72 -15.55 13.84
N ILE A 190 -17.95 -14.59 13.32
CA ILE A 190 -17.02 -13.80 14.13
C ILE A 190 -17.66 -12.54 14.75
N ILE A 191 -18.67 -11.97 14.10
CA ILE A 191 -19.36 -10.74 14.47
C ILE A 191 -20.84 -11.06 14.65
N GLN A 192 -21.22 -11.36 15.89
CA GLN A 192 -22.57 -11.77 16.28
C GLN A 192 -23.42 -10.57 16.77
N VAL A 193 -23.22 -9.39 16.16
CA VAL A 193 -23.89 -8.14 16.53
C VAL A 193 -24.32 -7.40 15.27
N ASP A 194 -25.55 -6.90 15.27
CA ASP A 194 -26.10 -6.09 14.18
C ASP A 194 -25.24 -4.84 13.98
N SER A 195 -24.78 -4.63 12.75
CA SER A 195 -23.73 -3.66 12.46
C SER A 195 -23.90 -2.97 11.11
N TRP A 196 -23.33 -1.77 10.96
CA TRP A 196 -23.29 -1.11 9.66
C TRP A 196 -22.32 -1.79 8.68
N MET A 197 -22.72 -1.81 7.40
CA MET A 197 -21.92 -2.28 6.26
C MET A 197 -21.83 -1.22 5.15
N GLY A 198 -20.95 -1.44 4.17
CA GLY A 198 -20.58 -0.49 3.13
C GLY A 198 -21.56 -0.31 1.97
N ALA A 199 -22.87 -0.51 2.19
CA ALA A 199 -23.89 -0.46 1.14
C ALA A 199 -24.88 0.70 1.34
N SER A 200 -25.28 1.33 0.24
CA SER A 200 -26.31 2.36 0.21
C SER A 200 -26.93 2.47 -1.19
N ASP A 201 -28.19 2.88 -1.27
CA ASP A 201 -28.86 3.31 -2.49
C ASP A 201 -29.12 4.83 -2.56
N ASN A 202 -28.52 5.60 -1.64
CA ASN A 202 -28.58 7.05 -1.66
C ASN A 202 -27.71 7.67 -2.77
N ASP A 203 -28.26 8.61 -3.52
CA ASP A 203 -27.62 9.23 -4.68
C ASP A 203 -26.31 9.96 -4.35
N VAL A 204 -26.22 10.63 -3.20
CA VAL A 204 -25.02 11.37 -2.78
C VAL A 204 -23.84 10.41 -2.60
N TYR A 205 -24.05 9.30 -1.88
CA TYR A 205 -23.00 8.33 -1.61
C TYR A 205 -22.65 7.51 -2.85
N ILE A 206 -23.62 7.16 -3.70
CA ILE A 206 -23.36 6.47 -4.96
C ILE A 206 -22.57 7.35 -5.94
N ASN A 207 -22.96 8.62 -6.09
CA ASN A 207 -22.27 9.53 -6.98
C ASN A 207 -20.84 9.79 -6.50
N ALA A 208 -20.63 9.93 -5.19
CA ALA A 208 -19.29 9.99 -4.60
C ALA A 208 -18.50 8.68 -4.80
N ALA A 209 -19.17 7.53 -4.77
CA ALA A 209 -18.54 6.23 -4.97
C ALA A 209 -18.06 6.02 -6.41
N THR A 210 -18.91 6.38 -7.38
CA THR A 210 -18.63 6.24 -8.82
C THR A 210 -17.79 7.38 -9.38
N GLY A 211 -17.64 8.48 -8.64
CA GLY A 211 -16.98 9.70 -9.10
C GLY A 211 -17.76 10.46 -10.19
N THR A 212 -18.99 10.10 -10.48
CA THR A 212 -19.79 10.77 -11.52
C THR A 212 -21.20 11.02 -11.01
N THR A 213 -21.94 11.94 -11.64
CA THR A 213 -23.37 12.09 -11.39
C THR A 213 -24.12 10.95 -12.08
N LYS A 214 -24.10 9.76 -11.47
CA LYS A 214 -24.80 8.56 -11.96
C LYS A 214 -26.31 8.69 -11.78
N TYR A 215 -26.75 9.24 -10.65
CA TYR A 215 -28.16 9.55 -10.38
C TYR A 215 -28.33 11.03 -10.08
N ALA A 216 -29.40 11.63 -10.61
CA ALA A 216 -29.63 13.08 -10.49
C ALA A 216 -30.27 13.48 -9.16
N ASN A 217 -30.92 12.55 -8.48
CA ASN A 217 -31.61 12.74 -7.20
C ASN A 217 -31.89 11.37 -6.54
N ALA A 218 -32.29 11.40 -5.28
CA ALA A 218 -32.68 10.22 -4.50
C ALA A 218 -33.71 9.32 -5.23
N ALA A 219 -34.78 9.88 -5.81
CA ALA A 219 -35.81 9.09 -6.50
C ALA A 219 -35.28 8.31 -7.72
N ASN A 220 -34.14 8.72 -8.31
CA ASN A 220 -33.49 7.96 -9.38
C ASN A 220 -32.53 6.90 -8.87
N ALA A 221 -32.03 7.03 -7.64
CA ALA A 221 -31.13 6.09 -7.00
C ALA A 221 -31.89 5.02 -6.18
N GLU A 222 -33.08 5.36 -5.70
CA GLU A 222 -33.94 4.52 -4.87
C GLU A 222 -34.04 3.08 -5.34
N GLY A 223 -33.80 2.16 -4.41
CA GLY A 223 -33.76 0.72 -4.63
C GLY A 223 -32.58 0.23 -5.47
N LYS A 224 -31.63 1.07 -5.87
CA LYS A 224 -30.41 0.68 -6.62
C LYS A 224 -29.22 0.65 -5.69
N TRP A 225 -29.05 -0.47 -5.01
CA TRP A 225 -28.06 -0.67 -3.97
C TRP A 225 -26.65 -0.85 -4.54
N HIS A 226 -25.72 -0.01 -4.06
CA HIS A 226 -24.31 -0.06 -4.42
C HIS A 226 -23.42 -0.30 -3.21
N TRP A 227 -22.29 -0.96 -3.45
CA TRP A 227 -21.14 -0.82 -2.55
C TRP A 227 -20.57 0.59 -2.71
N VAL A 228 -20.42 1.31 -1.60
CA VAL A 228 -19.94 2.70 -1.59
C VAL A 228 -18.61 2.86 -0.86
N SER A 229 -18.05 1.74 -0.39
CA SER A 229 -16.74 1.63 0.25
C SER A 229 -15.98 0.41 -0.29
N GLY A 230 -14.72 0.27 0.13
CA GLY A 230 -13.89 -0.87 -0.22
C GLY A 230 -13.47 -0.95 -1.69
N PRO A 231 -12.86 -2.06 -2.09
CA PRO A 231 -12.44 -2.32 -3.48
C PRO A 231 -13.62 -2.33 -4.47
N GLU A 232 -14.82 -2.68 -3.99
CA GLU A 232 -16.07 -2.78 -4.75
C GLU A 232 -16.80 -1.43 -4.86
N LYS A 233 -16.24 -0.36 -4.29
CA LYS A 233 -16.81 0.99 -4.33
C LYS A 233 -17.24 1.37 -5.75
N GLY A 234 -18.53 1.69 -5.90
CA GLY A 234 -19.18 2.07 -7.15
C GLY A 234 -19.94 0.92 -7.85
N THR A 235 -19.83 -0.32 -7.38
CA THR A 235 -20.53 -1.48 -7.94
C THR A 235 -22.00 -1.47 -7.57
N LEU A 236 -22.89 -1.57 -8.57
CA LEU A 236 -24.32 -1.88 -8.39
C LEU A 236 -24.46 -3.39 -8.15
N PHE A 237 -25.01 -3.82 -7.02
CA PHE A 237 -25.15 -5.25 -6.70
C PHE A 237 -26.61 -5.73 -6.61
N SER A 238 -27.57 -4.85 -6.33
CA SER A 238 -28.99 -5.22 -6.18
C SER A 238 -29.92 -4.10 -6.65
N VAL A 239 -31.06 -4.46 -7.23
CA VAL A 239 -32.09 -3.50 -7.70
C VAL A 239 -33.49 -3.91 -7.22
N GLY A 240 -34.25 -2.96 -6.67
CA GLY A 240 -35.64 -3.08 -6.24
C GLY A 240 -35.83 -3.25 -4.74
N ASN A 241 -36.95 -2.72 -4.21
CA ASN A 241 -37.39 -2.86 -2.81
C ASN A 241 -38.51 -3.91 -2.70
N GLY A 242 -38.54 -4.67 -1.61
CA GLY A 242 -39.46 -5.77 -1.29
C GLY A 242 -39.25 -7.04 -2.12
N SER A 243 -38.76 -6.92 -3.35
CA SER A 243 -38.41 -8.02 -4.25
C SER A 243 -37.11 -7.70 -4.99
N PRO A 244 -35.98 -7.59 -4.27
CA PRO A 244 -34.70 -7.22 -4.87
C PRO A 244 -34.20 -8.28 -5.86
N VAL A 245 -33.58 -7.80 -6.94
CA VAL A 245 -32.90 -8.62 -7.94
C VAL A 245 -31.40 -8.39 -7.86
N THR A 246 -30.65 -9.43 -7.53
CA THR A 246 -29.18 -9.43 -7.59
C THR A 246 -28.72 -9.22 -9.03
N GLN A 247 -27.76 -8.32 -9.22
CA GLN A 247 -27.18 -8.09 -10.55
C GLN A 247 -26.26 -9.24 -10.98
N THR A 248 -26.05 -9.37 -12.29
CA THR A 248 -25.17 -10.40 -12.87
C THR A 248 -23.77 -10.33 -12.26
N ASP A 249 -23.23 -11.50 -11.89
CA ASP A 249 -21.92 -11.67 -11.25
C ASP A 249 -21.76 -10.92 -9.92
N GLN A 250 -22.87 -10.54 -9.27
CA GLN A 250 -22.89 -9.91 -7.96
C GLN A 250 -23.53 -10.81 -6.91
N PHE A 251 -23.41 -10.42 -5.64
CA PHE A 251 -24.00 -11.10 -4.51
C PHE A 251 -24.90 -10.16 -3.72
N SER A 252 -26.06 -10.67 -3.28
CA SER A 252 -26.89 -9.99 -2.30
C SER A 252 -27.52 -10.98 -1.32
N TYR A 253 -27.63 -10.61 -0.05
CA TYR A 253 -28.17 -11.49 1.00
C TYR A 253 -29.23 -10.83 1.88
N TRP A 254 -30.16 -10.11 1.24
CA TRP A 254 -31.29 -9.48 1.90
C TRP A 254 -32.11 -10.46 2.74
N ASN A 255 -32.62 -9.96 3.86
CA ASN A 255 -33.59 -10.66 4.68
C ASN A 255 -34.95 -10.73 3.96
N ASN A 256 -35.84 -11.60 4.42
CA ASN A 256 -37.16 -11.73 3.80
C ASN A 256 -37.91 -10.39 3.86
N ASN A 257 -38.42 -9.94 2.71
CA ASN A 257 -39.07 -8.64 2.47
C ASN A 257 -38.13 -7.42 2.46
N GLU A 258 -36.81 -7.60 2.59
CA GLU A 258 -35.83 -6.52 2.48
C GLU A 258 -35.21 -6.44 1.07
N PRO A 259 -34.68 -5.28 0.66
CA PRO A 259 -34.78 -3.99 1.34
C PRO A 259 -36.20 -3.43 1.21
N ASN A 260 -36.79 -2.85 2.25
CA ASN A 260 -38.20 -2.47 2.25
C ASN A 260 -38.46 -0.97 2.11
N ASP A 261 -37.42 -0.14 2.18
CA ASP A 261 -37.46 1.33 2.16
C ASP A 261 -38.51 1.90 3.15
N SER A 262 -38.51 1.40 4.38
CA SER A 262 -39.47 1.82 5.40
C SER A 262 -39.15 3.23 5.91
N ALA A 263 -39.67 4.22 5.20
CA ALA A 263 -39.51 5.66 5.45
C ALA A 263 -38.14 6.25 5.05
N GLY A 264 -37.61 5.86 3.87
CA GLY A 264 -36.36 6.42 3.32
C GLY A 264 -35.14 5.75 3.93
N GLU A 265 -35.07 4.42 3.81
CA GLU A 265 -34.03 3.60 4.43
C GLU A 265 -32.86 3.36 3.49
N ASP A 266 -31.96 4.32 3.39
CA ASP A 266 -30.91 4.26 2.36
C ASP A 266 -29.60 3.56 2.81
N ALA A 267 -29.57 2.90 3.97
CA ALA A 267 -28.34 2.41 4.61
C ALA A 267 -28.34 0.90 4.84
N GLY A 268 -27.30 0.22 4.36
CA GLY A 268 -27.15 -1.22 4.54
C GLY A 268 -26.76 -1.61 5.97
N GLN A 269 -27.56 -2.47 6.58
CA GLN A 269 -27.29 -3.15 7.85
C GLN A 269 -26.92 -4.61 7.62
N PHE A 270 -25.84 -5.04 8.25
CA PHE A 270 -25.56 -6.45 8.52
C PHE A 270 -26.40 -6.92 9.72
N TYR A 271 -27.36 -7.82 9.48
CA TYR A 271 -28.34 -8.27 10.47
C TYR A 271 -27.91 -9.62 11.08
N ALA A 272 -26.99 -9.55 12.05
CA ALA A 272 -26.35 -10.71 12.67
C ALA A 272 -27.37 -11.66 13.32
N SER A 273 -28.42 -11.11 13.93
CA SER A 273 -29.48 -11.90 14.57
C SER A 273 -30.36 -12.67 13.57
N SER A 274 -30.37 -12.29 12.28
CA SER A 274 -31.04 -13.01 11.18
C SER A 274 -30.05 -13.84 10.35
N GLY A 275 -29.07 -14.46 11.00
CA GLY A 275 -28.11 -15.36 10.33
C GLY A 275 -27.14 -14.63 9.38
N GLY A 276 -26.90 -13.33 9.60
CA GLY A 276 -26.04 -12.50 8.77
C GLY A 276 -26.69 -11.99 7.48
N ARG A 277 -28.02 -12.14 7.35
CA ARG A 277 -28.81 -11.50 6.30
C ARG A 277 -28.74 -9.98 6.41
N TRP A 278 -29.21 -9.28 5.39
CA TRP A 278 -29.13 -7.83 5.32
C TRP A 278 -30.50 -7.18 5.51
N ASN A 279 -30.47 -6.00 6.08
CA ASN A 279 -31.62 -5.12 6.23
C ASN A 279 -31.21 -3.73 5.74
N ASP A 280 -32.16 -2.91 5.33
CA ASP A 280 -31.97 -1.48 5.12
C ASP A 280 -32.45 -0.71 6.36
N LEU A 281 -31.82 0.42 6.64
CA LEU A 281 -32.20 1.30 7.74
C LEU A 281 -32.02 2.77 7.35
N SER A 282 -32.77 3.65 8.01
CA SER A 282 -32.56 5.10 7.89
C SER A 282 -31.17 5.54 8.34
N PHE A 283 -30.57 6.55 7.69
CA PHE A 283 -29.34 7.21 8.16
C PHE A 283 -29.46 7.85 9.55
N SER A 284 -30.68 8.05 10.05
CA SER A 284 -30.91 8.53 11.42
C SER A 284 -30.82 7.44 12.48
N ALA A 285 -30.88 6.16 12.10
CA ALA A 285 -30.76 5.04 13.00
C ALA A 285 -29.36 4.95 13.61
N ASN A 286 -29.29 4.36 14.82
CA ASN A 286 -28.02 4.11 15.50
C ASN A 286 -27.91 2.61 15.77
N LEU A 287 -26.84 2.00 15.26
CA LEU A 287 -26.47 0.63 15.59
C LEU A 287 -25.36 0.65 16.65
N ALA A 288 -25.25 -0.46 17.38
CA ALA A 288 -24.25 -0.63 18.43
C ALA A 288 -22.83 -0.85 17.89
N SER A 289 -22.68 -1.07 16.58
CA SER A 289 -21.39 -1.30 15.95
C SER A 289 -21.39 -1.09 14.44
N TYR A 290 -20.18 -1.07 13.88
CA TYR A 290 -19.92 -1.16 12.44
C TYR A 290 -18.71 -2.07 12.20
N ILE A 291 -18.68 -2.69 11.02
CA ILE A 291 -17.63 -3.65 10.66
C ILE A 291 -16.63 -2.95 9.74
N VAL A 292 -15.35 -3.02 10.10
CA VAL A 292 -14.25 -2.55 9.28
C VAL A 292 -13.55 -3.74 8.65
N GLU A 293 -13.33 -3.64 7.36
CA GLU A 293 -12.59 -4.59 6.54
C GLU A 293 -11.28 -3.96 6.06
N TYR A 294 -10.25 -4.78 5.90
CA TYR A 294 -8.93 -4.38 5.43
C TYR A 294 -8.40 -5.38 4.40
N GLY A 295 -7.87 -4.88 3.28
CA GLY A 295 -7.35 -5.68 2.17
C GLY A 295 -8.05 -5.37 0.84
N GLY A 296 -7.40 -5.74 -0.27
CA GLY A 296 -7.98 -5.65 -1.61
C GLY A 296 -7.96 -4.26 -2.26
N MET A 297 -7.63 -3.19 -1.52
CA MET A 297 -7.48 -1.86 -2.11
C MET A 297 -6.15 -1.82 -2.87
N SER A 298 -6.14 -1.28 -4.08
CA SER A 298 -4.92 -1.11 -4.88
C SER A 298 -3.89 -0.16 -4.25
N THR A 299 -4.33 0.71 -3.34
CA THR A 299 -3.47 1.61 -2.56
C THR A 299 -2.90 0.93 -1.31
N ASP A 300 -3.31 -0.30 -0.99
CA ASP A 300 -2.76 -1.04 0.14
C ASP A 300 -1.27 -1.32 -0.09
N ASN A 301 -0.45 -0.96 0.90
CA ASN A 301 0.93 -1.37 0.97
C ASN A 301 1.03 -2.73 1.68
N VAL A 302 1.12 -3.79 0.90
CA VAL A 302 1.22 -5.18 1.41
C VAL A 302 2.64 -5.58 1.84
N GLY A 303 3.56 -4.63 2.03
CA GLY A 303 4.95 -4.90 2.40
C GLY A 303 5.12 -5.51 3.80
N SER A 304 4.13 -5.37 4.69
CA SER A 304 4.10 -6.07 5.99
C SER A 304 3.43 -7.43 5.87
N ASN A 305 4.10 -8.49 6.32
CA ASN A 305 3.45 -9.78 6.51
C ASN A 305 2.74 -9.86 7.87
N VAL A 306 1.46 -9.50 7.88
CA VAL A 306 0.68 -9.33 9.12
C VAL A 306 0.21 -10.64 9.77
N PHE A 307 0.39 -11.77 9.09
CA PHE A 307 -0.04 -13.07 9.60
C PHE A 307 0.86 -14.21 9.12
N PHE A 308 0.78 -15.34 9.83
CA PHE A 308 1.40 -16.60 9.44
C PHE A 308 0.43 -17.73 9.73
N THR A 309 0.27 -18.68 8.81
CA THR A 309 -0.58 -19.86 9.00
C THR A 309 0.27 -21.12 9.04
N ARG A 310 0.08 -21.92 10.08
CA ARG A 310 0.72 -23.21 10.29
C ARG A 310 -0.25 -24.32 9.89
N ASP A 311 0.19 -25.24 9.04
CA ASP A 311 -0.54 -26.48 8.77
C ASP A 311 -0.16 -27.55 9.80
N LEU A 312 -1.15 -28.32 10.26
CA LEU A 312 -0.99 -29.39 11.22
C LEU A 312 -1.65 -30.67 10.70
N LEU A 313 -1.04 -31.80 11.00
CA LEU A 313 -1.52 -33.14 10.72
C LEU A 313 -1.71 -33.90 12.05
N LEU A 314 -2.95 -34.26 12.38
CA LEU A 314 -3.27 -35.12 13.51
C LEU A 314 -3.02 -36.58 13.10
N THR A 315 -2.00 -37.19 13.69
CA THR A 315 -1.61 -38.57 13.39
C THR A 315 -2.68 -39.55 13.88
N GLY A 316 -2.94 -40.59 13.07
CA GLY A 316 -3.88 -41.65 13.42
C GLY A 316 -5.37 -41.35 13.18
N ALA A 317 -5.70 -40.23 12.53
CA ALA A 317 -7.08 -39.92 12.16
C ALA A 317 -7.70 -41.03 11.29
N PRO A 318 -8.87 -41.58 11.65
CA PRO A 318 -9.44 -42.72 10.95
C PRO A 318 -10.22 -42.34 9.67
N SER A 319 -10.39 -41.04 9.39
CA SER A 319 -11.15 -40.50 8.26
C SER A 319 -10.45 -40.64 6.90
N GLY A 320 -9.11 -40.73 6.87
CA GLY A 320 -8.31 -40.56 5.64
C GLY A 320 -8.14 -39.09 5.25
N SER A 321 -7.59 -38.82 4.06
CA SER A 321 -7.38 -37.48 3.50
C SER A 321 -7.78 -37.42 2.02
N ILE A 322 -8.06 -36.21 1.51
CA ILE A 322 -8.48 -36.02 0.12
C ILE A 322 -7.31 -35.54 -0.74
N ALA A 323 -6.97 -36.32 -1.77
CA ALA A 323 -6.06 -35.95 -2.84
C ALA A 323 -6.82 -35.37 -4.05
N GLY A 324 -6.13 -34.59 -4.89
CA GLY A 324 -6.70 -33.94 -6.08
C GLY A 324 -7.39 -32.60 -5.81
N GLY A 325 -7.44 -32.17 -4.55
CA GLY A 325 -7.87 -30.83 -4.16
C GLY A 325 -6.72 -29.81 -4.14
N ASN A 326 -7.00 -28.62 -3.60
CA ASN A 326 -6.10 -27.46 -3.57
C ASN A 326 -5.55 -27.08 -4.95
N THR A 327 -6.39 -27.22 -5.99
CA THR A 327 -6.05 -26.94 -7.40
C THR A 327 -6.89 -25.79 -7.95
N THR A 328 -6.34 -25.07 -8.93
CA THR A 328 -6.98 -23.94 -9.60
C THR A 328 -7.53 -24.34 -10.96
N VAL A 329 -8.71 -23.79 -11.23
CA VAL A 329 -9.69 -24.42 -12.12
C VAL A 329 -10.46 -23.26 -12.82
N CYS A 330 -10.63 -23.30 -14.14
CA CYS A 330 -11.44 -22.31 -14.89
C CYS A 330 -12.94 -22.68 -14.94
N PRO A 331 -13.92 -21.76 -14.89
CA PRO A 331 -15.35 -22.11 -14.96
C PRO A 331 -15.65 -23.09 -16.11
N THR A 332 -16.51 -24.11 -15.89
CA THR A 332 -16.82 -25.26 -16.81
C THR A 332 -15.83 -26.44 -16.86
N ASN A 333 -14.91 -26.52 -15.91
CA ASN A 333 -13.97 -27.64 -15.83
C ASN A 333 -14.50 -28.88 -15.06
N SER A 334 -13.66 -29.90 -15.02
CA SER A 334 -13.80 -31.08 -14.17
C SER A 334 -12.52 -31.37 -13.41
N THR A 335 -12.61 -31.84 -12.17
CA THR A 335 -11.49 -32.46 -11.45
C THR A 335 -11.97 -33.65 -10.64
N THR A 336 -11.08 -34.59 -10.33
CA THR A 336 -11.39 -35.78 -9.53
C THR A 336 -10.70 -35.71 -8.18
N LEU A 337 -11.50 -35.82 -7.14
CA LEU A 337 -11.07 -35.94 -5.75
C LEU A 337 -10.98 -37.42 -5.37
N ASN A 338 -9.91 -37.81 -4.70
CA ASN A 338 -9.68 -39.18 -4.26
C ASN A 338 -9.49 -39.22 -2.75
N LEU A 339 -10.35 -39.95 -2.04
CA LEU A 339 -10.16 -40.26 -0.62
C LEU A 339 -9.10 -41.36 -0.49
N VAL A 340 -8.03 -41.05 0.23
CA VAL A 340 -6.91 -41.96 0.51
C VAL A 340 -6.71 -42.13 2.02
N GLY A 341 -6.11 -43.23 2.45
CA GLY A 341 -5.78 -43.43 3.87
C GLY A 341 -6.97 -43.65 4.81
N LEU A 342 -8.18 -43.90 4.30
CA LEU A 342 -9.32 -44.35 5.10
C LEU A 342 -8.94 -45.66 5.82
N VAL A 343 -9.23 -45.75 7.12
CA VAL A 343 -8.89 -46.94 7.91
C VAL A 343 -9.56 -48.20 7.36
N SER A 344 -8.89 -49.35 7.48
CA SER A 344 -9.45 -50.65 7.08
C SER A 344 -10.81 -50.91 7.72
N GLY A 345 -11.77 -51.41 6.93
CA GLY A 345 -13.16 -51.60 7.33
C GLY A 345 -14.02 -50.32 7.30
N GLY A 346 -13.44 -49.18 6.89
CA GLY A 346 -14.19 -47.95 6.67
C GLY A 346 -14.96 -47.94 5.34
N THR A 347 -16.02 -47.15 5.28
CA THR A 347 -16.86 -46.96 4.08
C THR A 347 -17.21 -45.48 3.89
N VAL A 348 -17.34 -45.03 2.64
CA VAL A 348 -17.83 -43.69 2.34
C VAL A 348 -19.35 -43.69 2.35
N VAL A 349 -19.93 -42.82 3.19
CA VAL A 349 -21.38 -42.64 3.31
C VAL A 349 -21.89 -41.66 2.27
N LYS A 350 -21.19 -40.54 2.11
CA LYS A 350 -21.49 -39.48 1.14
C LYS A 350 -20.30 -38.55 0.99
N TRP A 351 -20.33 -37.71 -0.03
CA TRP A 351 -19.50 -36.51 -0.10
C TRP A 351 -20.31 -35.29 0.30
N GLN A 352 -19.64 -34.21 0.66
CA GLN A 352 -20.28 -32.91 0.90
C GLN A 352 -19.45 -31.79 0.26
N TYR A 353 -20.11 -30.71 -0.10
CA TYR A 353 -19.45 -29.46 -0.47
C TYR A 353 -19.90 -28.28 0.42
N SER A 354 -19.06 -27.26 0.50
CA SER A 354 -19.39 -25.96 1.10
C SER A 354 -18.64 -24.82 0.39
N TYR A 355 -19.19 -23.61 0.42
CA TYR A 355 -18.48 -22.40 -0.01
C TYR A 355 -17.65 -21.76 1.11
N ASP A 356 -17.94 -22.10 2.36
CA ASP A 356 -17.43 -21.42 3.56
C ASP A 356 -16.55 -22.29 4.45
N ASP A 357 -15.87 -23.27 3.86
CA ASP A 357 -15.08 -24.27 4.59
C ASP A 357 -15.84 -24.95 5.76
N PHE A 358 -17.14 -25.19 5.53
CA PHE A 358 -18.04 -25.81 6.52
C PHE A 358 -18.11 -25.01 7.84
N LEU A 359 -17.99 -23.68 7.76
CA LEU A 359 -18.41 -22.76 8.83
C LEU A 359 -19.92 -22.89 9.08
N THR A 360 -20.69 -23.16 8.01
CA THR A 360 -22.09 -23.59 8.08
C THR A 360 -22.26 -25.03 7.57
N ALA A 361 -23.48 -25.55 7.63
CA ALA A 361 -23.76 -26.92 7.19
C ALA A 361 -23.50 -27.05 5.68
N GLY A 362 -22.69 -28.06 5.32
CA GLY A 362 -22.43 -28.37 3.91
C GLY A 362 -23.62 -29.02 3.22
N THR A 363 -23.58 -29.02 1.88
CA THR A 363 -24.57 -29.69 1.04
C THR A 363 -24.11 -31.09 0.69
N ASP A 364 -25.04 -32.05 0.76
CA ASP A 364 -24.76 -33.46 0.48
C ASP A 364 -24.60 -33.74 -1.02
N ILE A 365 -23.64 -34.60 -1.34
CA ILE A 365 -23.43 -35.22 -2.65
C ILE A 365 -23.62 -36.72 -2.45
N ALA A 366 -24.67 -37.28 -3.06
CA ALA A 366 -25.01 -38.69 -2.99
C ALA A 366 -24.01 -39.57 -3.78
N ASN A 367 -22.80 -39.72 -3.25
CA ASN A 367 -21.74 -40.55 -3.79
C ASN A 367 -21.09 -41.34 -2.64
N THR A 368 -21.12 -42.68 -2.72
CA THR A 368 -20.60 -43.59 -1.70
C THR A 368 -19.25 -44.21 -2.07
N THR A 369 -18.61 -43.72 -3.13
CA THR A 369 -17.32 -44.22 -3.60
C THR A 369 -16.18 -43.39 -3.02
N THR A 370 -14.95 -43.94 -3.05
CA THR A 370 -13.74 -43.23 -2.62
C THR A 370 -13.29 -42.15 -3.61
N THR A 371 -13.97 -41.99 -4.75
CA THR A 371 -13.63 -40.99 -5.75
C THR A 371 -14.84 -40.09 -6.04
N ASN A 372 -14.61 -38.79 -6.21
CA ASN A 372 -15.66 -37.84 -6.54
C ASN A 372 -15.21 -36.92 -7.68
N THR A 373 -15.84 -37.06 -8.84
CA THR A 373 -15.59 -36.16 -9.97
C THR A 373 -16.55 -34.99 -9.91
N VAL A 374 -15.99 -33.80 -9.73
CA VAL A 374 -16.73 -32.55 -9.61
C VAL A 374 -16.59 -31.78 -10.91
N THR A 375 -17.67 -31.16 -11.37
CA THR A 375 -17.73 -30.45 -12.65
C THR A 375 -18.46 -29.13 -12.49
N ASN A 376 -18.26 -28.20 -13.43
CA ASN A 376 -18.99 -26.92 -13.50
C ASN A 376 -18.90 -26.09 -12.21
N ILE A 377 -17.73 -26.05 -11.60
CA ILE A 377 -17.48 -25.27 -10.38
C ILE A 377 -17.34 -23.78 -10.78
N THR A 378 -18.24 -22.94 -10.28
CA THR A 378 -18.34 -21.51 -10.64
C THR A 378 -17.72 -20.55 -9.62
N GLN A 379 -17.49 -21.02 -8.39
CA GLN A 379 -16.81 -20.28 -7.32
C GLN A 379 -15.98 -21.22 -6.45
N ASN A 380 -15.06 -20.67 -5.65
CA ASN A 380 -14.25 -21.45 -4.73
C ASN A 380 -15.14 -22.37 -3.87
N THR A 381 -14.85 -23.68 -3.89
CA THR A 381 -15.70 -24.69 -3.25
C THR A 381 -14.83 -25.68 -2.49
N TYR A 382 -15.20 -25.92 -1.23
CA TYR A 382 -14.59 -26.90 -0.34
C TYR A 382 -15.35 -28.23 -0.44
N TYR A 383 -14.62 -29.33 -0.41
CA TYR A 383 -15.18 -30.68 -0.44
C TYR A 383 -14.65 -31.50 0.73
N ARG A 384 -15.50 -32.33 1.31
CA ARG A 384 -15.13 -33.34 2.31
C ARG A 384 -15.90 -34.64 2.09
N ALA A 385 -15.37 -35.77 2.55
CA ALA A 385 -16.11 -37.02 2.61
C ALA A 385 -16.70 -37.23 4.00
N VAL A 386 -17.85 -37.89 4.07
CA VAL A 386 -18.46 -38.41 5.29
C VAL A 386 -18.31 -39.91 5.27
N VAL A 387 -17.66 -40.47 6.27
CA VAL A 387 -17.28 -41.89 6.32
C VAL A 387 -17.80 -42.56 7.58
N ASN A 388 -18.03 -43.86 7.49
CA ASN A 388 -18.12 -44.73 8.64
C ASN A 388 -16.79 -45.46 8.79
N THR A 389 -16.33 -45.60 10.03
CA THR A 389 -15.17 -46.40 10.40
C THR A 389 -15.63 -47.44 11.43
N PRO A 390 -14.80 -48.46 11.76
CA PRO A 390 -15.16 -49.43 12.80
C PRO A 390 -15.55 -48.80 14.16
N SER A 391 -15.14 -47.56 14.42
CA SER A 391 -15.37 -46.88 15.71
C SER A 391 -16.12 -45.55 15.60
N CYS A 392 -16.45 -45.09 14.38
CA CYS A 392 -17.09 -43.79 14.16
C CYS A 392 -18.18 -43.90 13.09
N THR A 393 -19.33 -43.27 13.34
CA THR A 393 -20.40 -43.13 12.35
C THR A 393 -20.49 -41.67 11.90
N GLY A 394 -20.60 -41.44 10.60
CA GLY A 394 -20.72 -40.10 10.03
C GLY A 394 -19.52 -39.18 10.29
N LEU A 395 -18.30 -39.73 10.38
CA LEU A 395 -17.09 -38.95 10.59
C LEU A 395 -16.74 -38.17 9.31
N ASN A 396 -16.51 -36.86 9.44
CA ASN A 396 -16.03 -36.04 8.34
C ASN A 396 -14.51 -36.20 8.17
N THR A 397 -14.03 -36.19 6.92
CA THR A 397 -12.62 -35.85 6.63
C THR A 397 -12.39 -34.36 6.84
N SER A 398 -11.13 -33.94 6.83
CA SER A 398 -10.79 -32.54 6.59
C SER A 398 -11.22 -32.17 5.17
N SER A 399 -11.50 -30.90 5.00
CA SER A 399 -11.91 -30.34 3.72
C SER A 399 -10.71 -30.06 2.82
N THR A 400 -10.94 -30.06 1.51
CA THR A 400 -9.99 -29.51 0.53
C THR A 400 -10.69 -28.53 -0.39
N ARG A 401 -10.02 -27.43 -0.74
CA ARG A 401 -10.57 -26.38 -1.59
C ARG A 401 -10.26 -26.63 -3.06
N ILE A 402 -11.22 -26.39 -3.94
CA ILE A 402 -11.00 -26.16 -5.36
C ILE A 402 -11.13 -24.65 -5.62
N TYR A 403 -10.11 -24.06 -6.23
CA TYR A 403 -10.09 -22.63 -6.56
C TYR A 403 -10.66 -22.42 -7.95
N VAL A 404 -11.61 -21.49 -8.07
CA VAL A 404 -12.11 -21.04 -9.37
C VAL A 404 -11.45 -19.71 -9.71
N ASN A 405 -10.75 -19.69 -10.83
CA ASN A 405 -10.14 -18.48 -11.35
C ASN A 405 -11.18 -17.68 -12.16
N ASN A 406 -12.11 -17.02 -11.45
CA ASN A 406 -13.09 -16.16 -12.07
C ASN A 406 -12.46 -14.81 -12.44
N VAL A 407 -12.91 -14.22 -13.55
CA VAL A 407 -12.48 -12.90 -13.99
C VAL A 407 -13.51 -11.86 -13.55
N VAL A 408 -13.07 -10.82 -12.85
CA VAL A 408 -13.92 -9.72 -12.37
C VAL A 408 -13.30 -8.42 -12.85
N ALA A 409 -14.12 -7.56 -13.45
CA ALA A 409 -13.63 -6.34 -14.08
C ALA A 409 -13.07 -5.33 -13.06
N GLY A 410 -13.72 -5.19 -11.89
CA GLY A 410 -13.39 -4.18 -10.90
C GLY A 410 -13.93 -2.78 -11.26
N ASN A 411 -13.58 -1.78 -10.44
CA ASN A 411 -14.01 -0.39 -10.58
C ASN A 411 -12.83 0.57 -10.73
N ILE A 412 -12.99 1.53 -11.64
CA ILE A 412 -12.05 2.62 -11.85
C ILE A 412 -12.40 3.78 -10.91
N VAL A 413 -11.37 4.36 -10.29
CA VAL A 413 -11.43 5.64 -9.57
C VAL A 413 -10.40 6.58 -10.19
N ALA A 414 -10.77 7.84 -10.41
CA ALA A 414 -9.86 8.88 -10.89
C ALA A 414 -9.52 9.88 -9.78
N ASP A 415 -8.31 10.45 -9.84
CA ASP A 415 -7.93 11.59 -8.99
C ASP A 415 -8.79 12.83 -9.30
N ASN A 416 -9.10 13.02 -10.58
CA ASN A 416 -9.84 14.17 -11.10
C ASN A 416 -10.76 13.74 -12.25
N ASN A 417 -12.02 14.16 -12.18
CA ASN A 417 -13.01 13.88 -13.23
C ASN A 417 -13.06 14.98 -14.30
N THR A 418 -12.48 16.15 -13.98
CA THR A 418 -12.24 17.24 -14.92
C THR A 418 -10.78 17.62 -14.85
N ILE A 419 -10.11 17.63 -16.01
CA ILE A 419 -8.71 18.01 -16.17
C ILE A 419 -8.56 19.06 -17.26
N CYS A 420 -7.38 19.68 -17.36
CA CYS A 420 -7.08 20.62 -18.43
C CYS A 420 -6.22 20.00 -19.54
N VAL A 421 -6.26 20.60 -20.72
CA VAL A 421 -5.46 20.16 -21.87
C VAL A 421 -4.00 20.03 -21.48
N ASN A 422 -3.37 18.94 -21.92
CA ASN A 422 -2.01 18.50 -21.59
C ASN A 422 -1.78 18.05 -20.14
N ALA A 423 -2.82 17.96 -19.31
CA ALA A 423 -2.73 17.32 -18.01
C ALA A 423 -2.87 15.79 -18.11
N ASN A 424 -2.34 15.09 -17.12
CA ASN A 424 -2.57 13.67 -16.97
C ASN A 424 -3.83 13.42 -16.15
N VAL A 425 -4.66 12.49 -16.62
CA VAL A 425 -5.59 11.79 -15.74
C VAL A 425 -4.84 10.62 -15.10
N ASN A 426 -5.04 10.43 -13.79
CA ASN A 426 -4.55 9.27 -13.07
C ASN A 426 -5.74 8.44 -12.60
N PHE A 427 -5.65 7.14 -12.85
CA PHE A 427 -6.64 6.15 -12.49
C PHE A 427 -6.06 5.05 -11.62
N THR A 428 -6.95 4.50 -10.83
CA THR A 428 -6.72 3.37 -9.97
C THR A 428 -7.86 2.37 -10.15
N LEU A 429 -7.53 1.12 -10.48
CA LEU A 429 -8.45 -0.01 -10.60
C LEU A 429 -8.47 -0.82 -9.30
N ASN A 430 -9.66 -1.03 -8.74
CA ASN A 430 -9.87 -1.82 -7.53
C ASN A 430 -10.86 -2.97 -7.77
N GLY A 431 -10.79 -4.01 -6.93
CA GLY A 431 -11.76 -5.11 -6.94
C GLY A 431 -11.72 -6.01 -8.19
N ASN A 432 -10.66 -5.92 -9.01
CA ASN A 432 -10.52 -6.79 -10.18
C ASN A 432 -9.95 -8.17 -9.80
N SER A 433 -10.42 -9.21 -10.48
CA SER A 433 -9.84 -10.56 -10.42
C SER A 433 -9.40 -10.98 -11.82
N GLY A 434 -8.19 -11.50 -11.94
CA GLY A 434 -7.51 -11.74 -13.21
C GLY A 434 -6.49 -10.65 -13.55
N ASN A 435 -5.83 -10.79 -14.70
CA ASN A 435 -4.74 -9.91 -15.09
C ASN A 435 -5.26 -8.73 -15.90
N VAL A 436 -4.84 -7.51 -15.56
CA VAL A 436 -5.00 -6.36 -16.46
C VAL A 436 -4.13 -6.59 -17.68
N THR A 437 -4.74 -6.67 -18.85
CA THR A 437 -4.04 -6.90 -20.12
C THR A 437 -3.69 -5.60 -20.81
N LYS A 438 -4.58 -4.61 -20.74
CA LYS A 438 -4.44 -3.27 -21.30
C LYS A 438 -5.51 -2.34 -20.74
N TRP A 439 -5.34 -1.06 -21.00
CA TRP A 439 -6.39 -0.06 -20.85
C TRP A 439 -6.88 0.41 -22.22
N GLN A 440 -8.06 1.00 -22.28
CA GLN A 440 -8.62 1.57 -23.50
C GLN A 440 -9.18 2.96 -23.23
N VAL A 441 -9.02 3.86 -24.21
CA VAL A 441 -9.67 5.17 -24.23
C VAL A 441 -10.56 5.29 -25.47
N SER A 442 -11.69 5.97 -25.35
CA SER A 442 -12.61 6.24 -26.45
C SER A 442 -13.29 7.60 -26.27
N THR A 443 -13.76 8.20 -27.37
CA THR A 443 -14.70 9.34 -27.35
C THR A 443 -16.16 8.89 -27.40
N SER A 444 -16.41 7.58 -27.45
CA SER A 444 -17.74 6.97 -27.37
C SER A 444 -17.95 6.29 -26.03
N SER A 445 -19.03 6.64 -25.32
CA SER A 445 -19.36 6.08 -24.00
C SER A 445 -19.57 4.57 -24.00
N THR A 446 -19.89 3.99 -25.15
CA THR A 446 -20.13 2.56 -25.35
C THR A 446 -18.92 1.81 -25.90
N PHE A 447 -17.83 2.53 -26.21
CA PHE A 447 -16.68 1.99 -26.93
C PHE A 447 -17.03 1.34 -28.29
N ALA A 448 -18.15 1.76 -28.90
CA ALA A 448 -18.56 1.27 -30.22
C ALA A 448 -17.68 1.78 -31.38
N SER A 449 -16.92 2.86 -31.16
CA SER A 449 -16.04 3.49 -32.15
C SER A 449 -14.90 4.24 -31.46
N ALA A 450 -13.89 4.68 -32.23
CA ALA A 450 -12.79 5.51 -31.76
C ALA A 450 -12.06 4.94 -30.52
N VAL A 451 -11.89 3.62 -30.47
CA VAL A 451 -11.21 2.94 -29.37
C VAL A 451 -9.71 2.90 -29.65
N THR A 452 -8.93 3.40 -28.70
CA THR A 452 -7.47 3.33 -28.72
C THR A 452 -6.99 2.49 -27.54
N ASP A 453 -6.15 1.49 -27.82
CA ASP A 453 -5.49 0.70 -26.79
C ASP A 453 -4.35 1.48 -26.15
N ILE A 454 -4.24 1.38 -24.83
CA ILE A 454 -3.15 1.90 -24.02
C ILE A 454 -2.42 0.69 -23.43
N ALA A 455 -1.17 0.49 -23.84
CA ALA A 455 -0.33 -0.62 -23.39
C ALA A 455 0.10 -0.40 -21.92
N ASN A 456 -0.75 -0.83 -20.98
CA ASN A 456 -0.49 -0.82 -19.55
C ASN A 456 -1.18 -2.04 -18.93
N SER A 457 -0.42 -2.92 -18.29
CA SER A 457 -0.90 -4.15 -17.66
C SER A 457 -0.98 -4.06 -16.13
N THR A 458 -1.00 -2.85 -15.58
CA THR A 458 -1.08 -2.59 -14.14
C THR A 458 -2.44 -2.04 -13.76
N THR A 459 -2.77 -2.09 -12.48
CA THR A 459 -4.00 -1.53 -11.91
C THR A 459 -3.96 0.00 -11.78
N ALA A 460 -2.87 0.66 -12.18
CA ALA A 460 -2.75 2.12 -12.18
C ALA A 460 -2.45 2.65 -13.59
N LEU A 461 -3.09 3.74 -13.98
CA LEU A 461 -2.85 4.39 -15.27
C LEU A 461 -2.64 5.89 -15.09
N SER A 462 -1.55 6.43 -15.64
CA SER A 462 -1.38 7.86 -15.88
C SER A 462 -1.40 8.11 -17.39
N HIS A 463 -2.32 8.93 -17.86
CA HIS A 463 -2.52 9.18 -19.29
C HIS A 463 -2.75 10.67 -19.59
N GLN A 464 -2.01 11.22 -20.53
CA GLN A 464 -2.12 12.63 -20.91
C GLN A 464 -3.22 12.83 -21.96
N ILE A 465 -4.09 13.83 -21.75
CA ILE A 465 -5.09 14.23 -22.74
C ILE A 465 -4.66 15.53 -23.42
N THR A 466 -4.51 15.52 -24.74
CA THR A 466 -3.92 16.63 -25.52
C THR A 466 -4.94 17.55 -26.18
N ALA A 467 -6.22 17.25 -26.09
CA ALA A 467 -7.29 18.08 -26.65
C ALA A 467 -8.50 18.14 -25.70
N ALA A 468 -9.23 19.26 -25.75
CA ALA A 468 -10.46 19.41 -24.99
C ALA A 468 -11.54 18.49 -25.55
N GLY A 469 -12.38 17.95 -24.67
CA GLY A 469 -13.44 17.01 -25.03
C GLY A 469 -13.82 16.06 -23.90
N THR A 470 -14.73 15.14 -24.18
CA THR A 470 -15.13 14.08 -23.27
C THR A 470 -14.49 12.76 -23.68
N TYR A 471 -13.87 12.09 -22.73
CA TYR A 471 -13.15 10.84 -22.93
C TYR A 471 -13.68 9.76 -21.97
N TYR A 472 -13.69 8.54 -22.44
CA TYR A 472 -14.14 7.36 -21.71
C TYR A 472 -12.98 6.37 -21.59
N PHE A 473 -12.71 5.91 -20.37
CA PHE A 473 -11.65 4.93 -20.10
C PHE A 473 -12.24 3.62 -19.59
N ARG A 474 -11.62 2.50 -19.96
CA ARG A 474 -11.91 1.19 -19.35
C ARG A 474 -10.65 0.34 -19.25
N ALA A 475 -10.57 -0.49 -18.22
CA ALA A 475 -9.55 -1.52 -18.13
C ALA A 475 -10.06 -2.81 -18.79
N VAL A 476 -9.13 -3.59 -19.34
CA VAL A 476 -9.40 -4.90 -19.95
C VAL A 476 -8.74 -5.98 -19.10
N ILE A 477 -9.57 -6.82 -18.48
CA ILE A 477 -9.11 -7.85 -17.54
C ILE A 477 -9.37 -9.21 -18.18
N ALA A 478 -8.37 -10.08 -18.15
CA ALA A 478 -8.49 -11.42 -18.71
C ALA A 478 -8.00 -12.50 -17.74
N SER A 479 -8.69 -13.64 -17.78
CA SER A 479 -8.30 -14.87 -17.09
C SER A 479 -9.02 -16.04 -17.75
N CYS A 480 -8.40 -17.22 -17.81
CA CYS A 480 -9.05 -18.45 -18.29
C CYS A 480 -9.74 -18.32 -19.66
N SER A 481 -9.11 -17.62 -20.62
CA SER A 481 -9.67 -17.30 -21.95
C SER A 481 -10.95 -16.43 -21.95
N SER A 482 -11.42 -16.00 -20.79
CA SER A 482 -12.46 -14.98 -20.65
C SER A 482 -11.83 -13.60 -20.57
N THR A 483 -12.53 -12.61 -21.12
CA THR A 483 -12.15 -11.19 -21.08
C THR A 483 -13.36 -10.38 -20.65
N VAL A 484 -13.17 -9.55 -19.64
CA VAL A 484 -14.17 -8.61 -19.14
C VAL A 484 -13.63 -7.19 -19.20
N TYR A 485 -14.56 -6.24 -19.21
CA TYR A 485 -14.27 -4.82 -19.31
C TYR A 485 -14.90 -4.12 -18.13
N THR A 486 -14.20 -3.14 -17.56
CA THR A 486 -14.83 -2.23 -16.60
C THR A 486 -15.93 -1.43 -17.30
N VAL A 487 -16.87 -0.92 -16.51
CA VAL A 487 -17.77 0.14 -16.97
C VAL A 487 -16.94 1.35 -17.44
N ALA A 488 -17.43 2.05 -18.46
CA ALA A 488 -16.79 3.25 -18.99
C ALA A 488 -16.69 4.35 -17.92
N TYR A 489 -15.48 4.81 -17.62
CA TYR A 489 -15.23 5.93 -16.72
C TYR A 489 -15.10 7.23 -17.50
N THR A 490 -15.86 8.27 -17.14
CA THR A 490 -15.94 9.52 -17.91
C THR A 490 -14.96 10.57 -17.38
N ILE A 491 -14.19 11.19 -18.27
CA ILE A 491 -13.30 12.32 -17.99
C ILE A 491 -13.67 13.50 -18.90
N SER A 492 -13.80 14.68 -18.30
CA SER A 492 -13.94 15.95 -19.02
C SER A 492 -12.59 16.65 -19.14
N CYS A 493 -12.14 16.93 -20.36
CA CYS A 493 -10.94 17.74 -20.61
C CYS A 493 -11.34 19.12 -21.12
N ILE A 494 -10.91 20.18 -20.44
CA ILE A 494 -11.24 21.58 -20.76
C ILE A 494 -9.98 22.42 -21.02
N ALA A 495 -10.14 23.62 -21.59
CA ALA A 495 -9.03 24.55 -21.75
C ALA A 495 -8.60 25.13 -20.39
N GLY A 496 -7.28 25.28 -20.18
CA GLY A 496 -6.71 25.88 -18.97
C GLY A 496 -5.37 25.26 -18.61
N THR A 497 -4.88 25.57 -17.40
CA THR A 497 -3.61 25.06 -16.87
C THR A 497 -3.86 24.34 -15.55
N ALA A 498 -3.52 23.06 -15.50
CA ALA A 498 -3.62 22.24 -14.29
C ALA A 498 -2.70 22.78 -13.17
N PRO A 499 -3.08 22.64 -11.89
CA PRO A 499 -2.21 23.02 -10.79
C PRO A 499 -1.00 22.09 -10.71
N MET A 500 0.16 22.63 -10.31
CA MET A 500 1.34 21.85 -9.97
C MET A 500 1.38 21.64 -8.46
N GLY A 501 1.45 20.38 -8.03
CA GLY A 501 1.45 20.00 -6.62
C GLY A 501 2.60 20.57 -5.78
N GLY A 502 3.77 20.80 -6.40
CA GLY A 502 4.99 21.20 -5.68
C GLY A 502 5.53 20.13 -4.73
N THR A 503 6.39 20.53 -3.79
CA THR A 503 7.07 19.64 -2.84
C THR A 503 7.01 20.23 -1.43
N VAL A 504 6.68 19.39 -0.44
CA VAL A 504 6.77 19.74 0.98
C VAL A 504 8.16 19.36 1.51
N SER A 505 8.81 20.26 2.25
CA SER A 505 10.11 20.02 2.87
C SER A 505 10.11 18.85 3.87
N ASP A 506 11.25 18.20 4.08
CA ASP A 506 11.43 17.21 5.16
C ASP A 506 12.06 17.84 6.41
N GLN A 507 11.79 17.27 7.59
CA GLN A 507 12.52 17.55 8.83
C GLN A 507 12.79 16.26 9.60
N SER A 508 13.90 16.19 10.33
CA SER A 508 14.28 15.01 11.11
C SER A 508 14.75 15.39 12.50
N PHE A 509 14.25 14.68 13.50
CA PHE A 509 14.53 14.91 14.91
C PHE A 509 14.93 13.63 15.62
N LEU A 510 15.68 13.78 16.70
CA LEU A 510 16.08 12.70 17.59
C LEU A 510 15.20 12.68 18.83
N GLY A 511 14.24 11.76 18.85
CA GLY A 511 13.34 11.57 19.99
C GLY A 511 12.58 12.82 20.43
N GLY A 512 11.94 12.70 21.59
CA GLY A 512 11.30 13.82 22.27
C GLY A 512 10.06 14.37 21.54
N SER A 513 9.63 15.53 22.01
CA SER A 513 8.49 16.27 21.48
C SER A 513 9.01 17.42 20.61
N ASN A 514 8.75 17.36 19.32
CA ASN A 514 9.40 18.24 18.33
C ASN A 514 8.42 19.25 17.72
N SER A 515 8.94 20.43 17.42
CA SER A 515 8.20 21.51 16.76
C SER A 515 9.06 22.10 15.65
N GLY A 516 8.43 22.60 14.60
CA GLY A 516 9.13 23.11 13.43
C GLY A 516 8.17 23.68 12.40
N THR A 517 8.67 23.94 11.20
CA THR A 517 7.86 24.49 10.10
C THR A 517 8.19 23.78 8.81
N LEU A 518 7.16 23.26 8.16
CA LEU A 518 7.24 22.70 6.81
C LEU A 518 6.91 23.79 5.80
N THR A 519 7.58 23.75 4.66
CA THR A 519 7.37 24.71 3.55
C THR A 519 7.01 23.96 2.28
N LEU A 520 5.99 24.45 1.56
CA LEU A 520 5.64 24.03 0.21
C LEU A 520 6.34 24.92 -0.82
N SER A 521 7.04 24.32 -1.77
CA SER A 521 7.75 25.02 -2.85
C SER A 521 7.45 24.42 -4.24
N GLY A 522 7.72 25.18 -5.31
CA GLY A 522 7.60 24.70 -6.68
C GLY A 522 6.17 24.38 -7.15
N TYR A 523 5.16 25.02 -6.54
CA TYR A 523 3.74 24.76 -6.80
C TYR A 523 3.09 25.84 -7.69
N SER A 524 1.93 25.54 -8.26
CA SER A 524 1.05 26.51 -8.92
C SER A 524 -0.43 26.25 -8.58
N GLY A 525 -1.27 27.27 -8.73
CA GLY A 525 -2.67 27.22 -8.31
C GLY A 525 -2.86 27.69 -6.85
N THR A 526 -4.02 27.37 -6.29
CA THR A 526 -4.44 27.78 -4.94
C THR A 526 -4.33 26.61 -3.97
N ILE A 527 -3.65 26.83 -2.84
CA ILE A 527 -3.58 25.86 -1.74
C ILE A 527 -4.97 25.71 -1.13
N SER A 528 -5.53 24.51 -1.22
CA SER A 528 -6.84 24.18 -0.65
C SER A 528 -6.71 23.75 0.81
N LYS A 529 -5.78 22.83 1.10
CA LYS A 529 -5.54 22.29 2.44
C LYS A 529 -4.21 21.56 2.54
N TRP A 530 -3.72 21.43 3.77
CA TRP A 530 -2.66 20.47 4.10
C TRP A 530 -3.30 19.17 4.60
N GLN A 531 -2.55 18.08 4.54
CA GLN A 531 -2.90 16.82 5.19
C GLN A 531 -1.68 16.25 5.89
N TYR A 532 -1.90 15.50 6.96
CA TYR A 532 -0.88 14.66 7.56
C TYR A 532 -1.32 13.20 7.66
N SER A 533 -0.34 12.30 7.76
CA SER A 533 -0.55 10.87 7.98
C SER A 533 0.41 10.36 9.05
N THR A 534 -0.09 9.48 9.91
CA THR A 534 0.67 8.79 10.96
C THR A 534 0.95 7.32 10.65
N ASP A 535 0.46 6.82 9.52
CA ASP A 535 0.49 5.40 9.15
C ASP A 535 1.23 5.14 7.83
N GLY A 536 2.21 6.00 7.54
CA GLY A 536 3.04 5.84 6.34
C GLY A 536 2.37 6.32 5.05
N GLY A 537 1.25 7.05 5.13
CA GLY A 537 0.57 7.66 4.00
C GLY A 537 -0.64 6.87 3.50
N ILE A 538 -1.19 5.97 4.32
CA ILE A 538 -2.37 5.17 3.98
C ILE A 538 -3.63 6.00 4.24
N VAL A 539 -3.77 6.52 5.46
CA VAL A 539 -4.86 7.43 5.82
C VAL A 539 -4.29 8.83 6.03
N TRP A 540 -5.04 9.81 5.56
CA TRP A 540 -4.69 11.22 5.63
C TRP A 540 -5.75 12.01 6.38
N THR A 541 -5.30 12.79 7.37
CA THR A 541 -6.13 13.72 8.12
C THR A 541 -5.97 15.13 7.57
N ASP A 542 -7.08 15.79 7.32
CA ASP A 542 -7.13 17.18 6.87
C ASP A 542 -6.58 18.15 7.93
N ILE A 543 -5.80 19.11 7.47
CA ILE A 543 -5.35 20.29 8.20
C ILE A 543 -5.93 21.50 7.46
N SER A 544 -6.78 22.26 8.15
CA SER A 544 -7.27 23.54 7.63
C SER A 544 -6.14 24.57 7.65
N ASN A 545 -5.33 24.58 6.59
CA ASN A 545 -4.25 25.52 6.35
C ASN A 545 -4.17 25.81 4.84
N THR A 546 -4.18 27.08 4.48
CA THR A 546 -4.07 27.54 3.08
C THR A 546 -2.76 28.30 2.82
N ALA A 547 -1.88 28.39 3.82
CA ALA A 547 -0.58 29.03 3.68
C ALA A 547 0.45 28.08 3.02
N THR A 548 1.53 28.68 2.50
CA THR A 548 2.70 27.95 1.96
C THR A 548 3.55 27.28 3.02
N THR A 549 3.31 27.59 4.30
CA THR A 549 4.02 27.01 5.43
C THR A 549 3.04 26.40 6.42
N TYR A 550 3.47 25.35 7.10
CA TYR A 550 2.73 24.75 8.22
C TYR A 550 3.63 24.59 9.43
N ALA A 551 3.26 25.25 10.54
CA ALA A 551 3.94 25.08 11.82
C ALA A 551 3.38 23.85 12.55
N PHE A 552 4.21 22.84 12.76
CA PHE A 552 3.85 21.67 13.56
C PHE A 552 4.42 21.78 14.96
N SER A 553 3.76 21.16 15.92
CA SER A 553 4.20 21.12 17.31
C SER A 553 3.93 19.76 17.94
N SER A 554 4.73 19.46 18.96
CA SER A 554 4.59 18.28 19.82
C SER A 554 4.55 16.94 19.07
N ILE A 555 5.35 16.81 18.02
CA ILE A 555 5.47 15.57 17.23
C ILE A 555 6.44 14.61 17.92
N THR A 556 5.95 13.41 18.27
CA THR A 556 6.69 12.36 18.99
C THR A 556 6.93 11.09 18.16
N SER A 557 6.33 11.02 16.97
CA SER A 557 6.46 9.91 16.01
C SER A 557 6.54 10.45 14.59
N THR A 558 7.10 9.66 13.68
CA THR A 558 7.22 10.04 12.27
C THR A 558 5.84 10.33 11.65
N ARG A 559 5.72 11.44 10.91
CA ARG A 559 4.51 11.82 10.17
C ARG A 559 4.84 12.24 8.75
N LYS A 560 3.96 11.89 7.82
CA LYS A 560 4.01 12.37 6.44
C LYS A 560 3.04 13.52 6.25
N TYR A 561 3.33 14.41 5.31
CA TYR A 561 2.55 15.60 4.99
C TYR A 561 2.42 15.77 3.49
N ARG A 562 1.25 16.21 3.04
CA ARG A 562 1.01 16.60 1.64
C ARG A 562 0.06 17.80 1.57
N VAL A 563 0.06 18.48 0.44
CA VAL A 563 -0.80 19.64 0.20
C VAL A 563 -1.68 19.39 -1.01
N LEU A 564 -2.97 19.72 -0.90
CA LEU A 564 -3.89 19.73 -2.02
C LEU A 564 -3.93 21.11 -2.65
N LEU A 565 -3.70 21.18 -3.96
CA LEU A 565 -3.82 22.41 -4.74
C LEU A 565 -4.91 22.28 -5.79
N THR A 566 -5.53 23.41 -6.12
CA THR A 566 -6.60 23.51 -7.12
C THR A 566 -6.30 24.64 -8.10
N SER A 567 -6.80 24.56 -9.33
CA SER A 567 -6.70 25.64 -10.32
C SER A 567 -8.05 25.79 -11.04
N GLY A 568 -8.94 26.61 -10.48
CA GLY A 568 -10.30 26.77 -11.02
C GLY A 568 -11.00 25.42 -11.22
N THR A 569 -11.46 25.15 -12.44
CA THR A 569 -12.11 23.88 -12.83
C THR A 569 -11.13 22.84 -13.41
N CYS A 570 -9.83 23.13 -13.49
CA CYS A 570 -8.81 22.22 -14.05
C CYS A 570 -8.43 21.03 -13.13
N GLY A 571 -9.27 20.71 -12.15
CA GLY A 571 -8.99 19.68 -11.15
C GLY A 571 -8.01 20.14 -10.07
N SER A 572 -7.38 19.15 -9.44
CA SER A 572 -6.53 19.28 -8.28
C SER A 572 -5.24 18.46 -8.42
N ALA A 573 -4.21 18.86 -7.68
CA ALA A 573 -2.94 18.15 -7.62
C ALA A 573 -2.44 18.04 -6.18
N TRP A 574 -1.95 16.86 -5.81
CA TRP A 574 -1.25 16.66 -4.55
C TRP A 574 0.22 17.03 -4.70
N SER A 575 0.78 17.67 -3.67
CA SER A 575 2.22 17.84 -3.55
C SER A 575 2.94 16.51 -3.42
N ARG A 576 4.25 16.50 -3.74
CA ARG A 576 5.13 15.46 -3.22
C ARG A 576 5.07 15.49 -1.70
N ILE A 577 5.12 14.29 -1.11
CA ILE A 577 5.02 14.11 0.33
C ILE A 577 6.31 14.62 0.99
N GLY A 578 6.17 15.44 2.02
CA GLY A 578 7.23 15.74 2.97
C GLY A 578 7.06 14.92 4.25
N GLN A 579 8.13 14.75 5.01
CA GLN A 579 8.16 13.90 6.19
C GLN A 579 8.82 14.60 7.37
N VAL A 580 8.15 14.56 8.52
CA VAL A 580 8.77 14.82 9.82
C VAL A 580 9.16 13.47 10.41
N SER A 581 10.45 13.15 10.39
CA SER A 581 10.98 11.90 10.94
C SER A 581 11.35 12.07 12.41
N VAL A 582 10.82 11.20 13.27
CA VAL A 582 11.25 11.13 14.68
C VAL A 582 11.96 9.81 14.89
N ILE A 583 13.28 9.86 15.00
CA ILE A 583 14.12 8.69 15.21
C ILE A 583 14.10 8.36 16.70
N ASN A 584 13.60 7.16 17.05
CA ASN A 584 13.59 6.64 18.41
C ASN A 584 14.54 5.44 18.52
N ALA A 585 15.78 5.69 18.94
CA ALA A 585 16.83 4.67 19.01
C ALA A 585 17.39 4.56 20.44
N THR A 586 17.40 3.33 20.99
CA THR A 586 18.10 3.01 22.24
C THR A 586 19.51 2.57 21.90
N VAL A 587 20.50 3.37 22.30
CA VAL A 587 21.86 3.34 21.75
C VAL A 587 22.90 3.36 22.85
N LEU A 588 24.08 2.80 22.58
CA LEU A 588 25.20 2.83 23.52
C LEU A 588 25.69 4.27 23.71
N THR A 589 25.73 4.70 24.96
CA THR A 589 26.26 6.00 25.38
C THR A 589 27.72 5.93 25.76
N SER A 590 28.38 7.09 25.78
CA SER A 590 29.75 7.27 26.28
C SER A 590 29.92 6.81 27.74
N ASN A 591 28.82 6.64 28.47
CA ASN A 591 28.79 6.16 29.86
C ASN A 591 28.59 4.64 29.95
N GLY A 592 28.63 3.91 28.83
CA GLY A 592 28.46 2.46 28.77
C GLY A 592 27.03 1.97 29.01
N ARG A 593 26.03 2.87 28.95
CA ARG A 593 24.61 2.54 29.11
C ARG A 593 23.86 2.59 27.79
N PHE A 594 22.86 1.74 27.63
CA PHE A 594 21.91 1.81 26.52
C PHE A 594 20.76 2.75 26.89
N GLU A 595 20.71 3.92 26.26
CA GLU A 595 19.74 4.97 26.58
C GLU A 595 19.07 5.48 25.29
N LEU A 596 17.82 5.94 25.43
CA LEU A 596 16.99 6.41 24.31
C LEU A 596 17.31 7.88 24.00
N ASN A 597 17.75 8.17 22.77
CA ASN A 597 17.81 9.53 22.18
C ASN A 597 18.53 10.61 23.03
N LEU A 598 19.69 10.29 23.63
CA LEU A 598 20.52 11.28 24.33
C LEU A 598 21.70 11.74 23.46
N PRO A 599 22.19 12.98 23.61
CA PRO A 599 23.24 13.54 22.76
C PRO A 599 24.64 12.90 22.93
N ASN A 600 24.83 12.00 23.91
CA ASN A 600 26.12 11.40 24.28
C ASN A 600 26.29 9.94 23.80
N TYR A 601 25.59 9.53 22.75
CA TYR A 601 25.79 8.23 22.13
C TYR A 601 27.20 8.09 21.53
N ILE A 602 27.69 6.86 21.35
CA ILE A 602 28.98 6.55 20.71
C ILE A 602 28.83 5.64 19.49
N ASP A 603 29.67 5.81 18.47
CA ASP A 603 29.77 4.86 17.35
C ASP A 603 30.56 3.58 17.72
N LEU A 604 30.75 2.69 16.73
CA LEU A 604 31.55 1.47 16.88
C LEU A 604 33.01 1.76 17.31
N ASN A 605 33.51 2.97 17.05
CA ASN A 605 34.86 3.41 17.37
C ASN A 605 34.92 4.22 18.68
N GLY A 606 33.81 4.38 19.39
CA GLY A 606 33.73 5.16 20.63
C GLY A 606 33.60 6.67 20.42
N ALA A 607 33.41 7.16 19.20
CA ALA A 607 33.29 8.58 18.92
C ALA A 607 31.89 9.10 19.29
N THR A 608 31.84 10.17 20.08
CA THR A 608 30.58 10.82 20.47
C THR A 608 30.02 11.66 19.33
N GLY A 609 28.69 11.66 19.17
CA GLY A 609 28.02 12.54 18.20
C GLY A 609 28.11 12.13 16.73
N ALA A 610 28.61 10.93 16.42
CA ALA A 610 28.63 10.32 15.09
C ALA A 610 27.23 10.13 14.45
N ASP A 611 27.18 9.73 13.17
CA ASP A 611 25.91 9.46 12.48
C ASP A 611 25.29 8.10 12.83
N THR A 612 26.10 7.23 13.43
CA THR A 612 25.75 5.87 13.82
C THR A 612 26.07 5.60 15.30
N SER A 613 25.38 4.63 15.90
CA SER A 613 25.72 4.10 17.22
C SER A 613 25.49 2.59 17.28
N LEU A 614 25.83 1.97 18.41
CA LEU A 614 25.60 0.55 18.67
C LEU A 614 24.26 0.35 19.37
N ASP A 615 23.46 -0.59 18.87
CA ASP A 615 22.32 -1.10 19.60
C ASP A 615 22.74 -2.06 20.74
N LYS A 616 21.78 -2.51 21.54
CA LYS A 616 22.02 -3.45 22.66
C LYS A 616 22.62 -4.80 22.26
N PHE A 617 22.71 -5.08 20.96
CA PHE A 617 23.28 -6.29 20.38
C PHE A 617 24.63 -6.04 19.70
N GLY A 618 25.18 -4.82 19.83
CA GLY A 618 26.44 -4.45 19.20
C GLY A 618 26.33 -4.21 17.69
N ARG A 619 25.12 -4.02 17.15
CA ARG A 619 24.91 -3.71 15.72
C ARG A 619 24.98 -2.21 15.50
N VAL A 620 25.60 -1.80 14.39
CA VAL A 620 25.66 -0.40 13.97
C VAL A 620 24.27 0.02 13.46
N ILE A 621 23.67 1.02 14.09
CA ILE A 621 22.39 1.62 13.70
C ILE A 621 22.56 3.11 13.40
N SER A 622 21.82 3.62 12.41
CA SER A 622 21.82 5.04 12.07
C SER A 622 20.98 5.81 13.07
N ILE A 623 21.54 6.87 13.62
CA ILE A 623 20.94 7.67 14.69
C ILE A 623 21.03 9.17 14.40
N LYS A 624 21.58 9.55 13.25
CA LYS A 624 21.32 10.82 12.59
C LYS A 624 20.91 10.55 11.15
N PRO A 625 20.28 11.52 10.48
CA PRO A 625 20.26 11.56 9.03
C PRO A 625 21.68 11.38 8.49
N ARG A 626 21.86 10.69 7.37
CA ARG A 626 23.19 10.31 6.88
C ARG A 626 23.91 11.50 6.23
N SER A 627 25.13 11.81 6.65
CA SER A 627 25.92 12.97 6.17
C SER A 627 26.45 12.89 4.74
N GLY A 628 26.51 11.69 4.16
CA GLY A 628 27.13 11.45 2.86
C GLY A 628 28.65 11.61 2.83
N LEU A 629 29.33 11.87 3.95
CA LEU A 629 30.78 12.12 3.94
C LEU A 629 31.62 10.85 3.78
N THR A 630 31.03 9.68 4.06
CA THR A 630 31.71 8.37 3.99
C THR A 630 30.82 7.34 3.33
N PHE A 631 31.40 6.23 2.88
CA PHE A 631 30.66 5.07 2.35
C PHE A 631 29.59 4.58 3.34
N ALA A 632 29.90 4.53 4.64
CA ALA A 632 28.99 4.09 5.69
C ALA A 632 27.89 5.12 6.01
N SER A 633 28.16 6.41 5.80
CA SER A 633 27.19 7.50 5.96
C SER A 633 26.53 7.89 4.63
N ALA A 634 26.48 7.00 3.64
CA ALA A 634 25.89 7.31 2.33
C ALA A 634 24.39 7.66 2.43
N ALA A 635 24.03 8.87 2.03
CA ALA A 635 22.66 9.37 2.09
C ALA A 635 21.82 8.91 0.89
N LEU A 636 20.54 9.29 0.85
CA LEU A 636 19.68 8.98 -0.31
C LEU A 636 19.92 9.93 -1.49
N SER A 637 20.33 11.18 -1.22
CA SER A 637 20.59 12.19 -2.26
C SER A 637 21.43 13.36 -1.71
N ALA A 638 21.96 14.20 -2.60
CA ALA A 638 22.59 15.46 -2.23
C ALA A 638 21.60 16.41 -1.50
N SER A 639 20.33 16.44 -1.94
CA SER A 639 19.27 17.19 -1.28
C SER A 639 19.02 16.72 0.16
N ALA A 640 18.97 15.39 0.40
CA ALA A 640 18.80 14.84 1.74
C ALA A 640 19.96 15.25 2.68
N ILE A 641 21.20 15.27 2.15
CA ILE A 641 22.37 15.74 2.89
C ILE A 641 22.23 17.24 3.21
N LYS A 642 21.89 18.08 2.23
CA LYS A 642 21.79 19.53 2.43
C LYS A 642 20.70 19.90 3.43
N GLN A 643 19.58 19.19 3.44
CA GLN A 643 18.50 19.40 4.40
C GLN A 643 18.92 19.01 5.82
N ALA A 644 19.59 17.86 5.96
CA ALA A 644 20.09 17.39 7.25
C ALA A 644 21.27 18.23 7.78
N TYR A 645 22.10 18.75 6.88
CA TYR A 645 23.31 19.51 7.18
C TYR A 645 23.33 20.81 6.35
N PRO A 646 22.59 21.85 6.76
CA PRO A 646 22.49 23.10 6.00
C PRO A 646 23.83 23.82 5.77
N ALA A 647 24.83 23.56 6.61
CA ALA A 647 26.19 24.08 6.48
C ALA A 647 27.08 23.29 5.50
N SER A 648 26.59 22.19 4.90
CA SER A 648 27.33 21.41 3.91
C SER A 648 27.78 22.28 2.74
N THR A 649 29.02 22.07 2.32
CA THR A 649 29.71 22.77 1.23
C THR A 649 29.76 21.90 -0.03
N ASP A 650 30.00 22.53 -1.18
CA ASP A 650 30.18 21.85 -2.46
C ASP A 650 31.33 20.84 -2.36
N GLY A 651 31.15 19.66 -2.95
CA GLY A 651 32.16 18.61 -2.86
C GLY A 651 31.66 17.21 -3.15
N ILE A 652 32.48 16.23 -2.81
CA ILE A 652 32.18 14.81 -3.03
C ILE A 652 31.40 14.25 -1.84
N TYR A 653 30.30 13.56 -2.16
CA TYR A 653 29.47 12.85 -1.19
C TYR A 653 29.18 11.43 -1.68
N TRP A 654 28.81 10.56 -0.74
CA TRP A 654 28.34 9.21 -0.97
C TRP A 654 26.82 9.17 -0.90
N ILE A 655 26.20 8.58 -1.92
CA ILE A 655 24.77 8.28 -1.91
C ILE A 655 24.53 6.79 -2.19
N SER A 656 23.38 6.29 -1.75
CA SER A 656 22.94 4.92 -1.97
C SER A 656 21.47 4.92 -2.37
N ILE A 657 21.18 4.34 -3.53
CA ILE A 657 19.83 4.17 -4.08
C ILE A 657 19.65 2.67 -4.34
N PRO A 658 18.60 2.01 -3.82
CA PRO A 658 18.45 0.55 -3.89
C PRO A 658 18.59 -0.05 -5.29
N ASN A 659 18.12 0.68 -6.31
CA ASN A 659 18.11 0.21 -7.70
C ASN A 659 19.41 0.52 -8.47
N ILE A 660 20.35 1.26 -7.88
CA ILE A 660 21.65 1.56 -8.49
C ILE A 660 22.71 0.70 -7.80
N ASN A 661 23.49 -0.05 -8.59
CA ASN A 661 24.55 -0.92 -8.07
C ASN A 661 24.07 -1.88 -6.95
N SER A 662 22.82 -2.34 -7.04
CA SER A 662 22.16 -3.17 -6.00
C SER A 662 22.17 -2.52 -4.60
N GLY A 663 22.07 -1.19 -4.54
CA GLY A 663 22.09 -0.41 -3.30
C GLY A 663 23.49 -0.09 -2.77
N THR A 664 24.56 -0.54 -3.45
CA THR A 664 25.94 -0.24 -3.05
C THR A 664 26.20 1.27 -3.18
N PRO A 665 26.66 1.95 -2.10
CA PRO A 665 27.00 3.36 -2.14
C PRO A 665 28.00 3.73 -3.23
N PHE A 666 27.79 4.88 -3.87
CA PHE A 666 28.71 5.44 -4.86
C PHE A 666 28.90 6.95 -4.66
N GLN A 667 30.01 7.47 -5.18
CA GLN A 667 30.36 8.89 -5.04
C GLN A 667 29.69 9.76 -6.10
N ILE A 668 29.30 10.95 -5.67
CA ILE A 668 28.75 12.01 -6.50
C ILE A 668 29.46 13.32 -6.20
N TYR A 669 29.50 14.24 -7.18
CA TYR A 669 29.75 15.64 -6.88
C TYR A 669 28.44 16.35 -6.59
N ALA A 670 28.35 16.98 -5.43
CA ALA A 670 27.20 17.77 -5.02
C ALA A 670 27.56 19.26 -4.95
N ASP A 671 26.71 20.09 -5.54
CA ASP A 671 26.68 21.52 -5.29
C ASP A 671 25.65 21.80 -4.19
N MET A 672 26.16 22.29 -3.06
CA MET A 672 25.44 22.60 -1.84
C MET A 672 25.25 24.12 -1.65
N SER A 673 25.71 24.95 -2.58
CA SER A 673 25.72 26.41 -2.44
C SER A 673 24.74 27.09 -3.39
N THR A 674 24.70 26.68 -4.66
CA THR A 674 23.92 27.34 -5.71
C THR A 674 22.43 27.06 -5.56
N ASP A 675 21.61 28.12 -5.59
CA ASP A 675 20.14 28.07 -5.55
C ASP A 675 19.57 27.23 -4.39
N GLY A 676 20.23 27.26 -3.23
CA GLY A 676 19.85 26.49 -2.04
C GLY A 676 20.54 25.14 -1.88
N GLY A 677 21.37 24.73 -2.85
CA GLY A 677 22.20 23.53 -2.76
C GLY A 677 21.44 22.20 -2.97
N GLY A 678 22.10 21.08 -2.72
CA GLY A 678 21.52 19.75 -2.88
C GLY A 678 21.48 19.26 -4.33
N TRP A 679 22.21 19.91 -5.24
CA TRP A 679 22.31 19.49 -6.64
C TRP A 679 23.37 18.41 -6.80
N MET A 680 23.07 17.36 -7.56
CA MET A 680 24.01 16.34 -8.01
C MET A 680 24.39 16.55 -9.47
N LEU A 681 25.68 16.46 -9.75
CA LEU A 681 26.23 16.54 -11.10
C LEU A 681 25.98 15.25 -11.88
N LEU A 682 25.35 15.34 -13.06
CA LEU A 682 25.11 14.21 -13.96
C LEU A 682 26.12 14.11 -15.10
N ASN A 683 26.54 15.25 -15.62
CA ASN A 683 27.40 15.31 -16.80
C ASN A 683 28.20 16.62 -16.85
N VAL A 684 29.38 16.54 -17.45
CA VAL A 684 30.23 17.68 -17.81
C VAL A 684 30.72 17.53 -19.25
N GLY A 685 30.68 18.62 -20.02
CA GLY A 685 31.24 18.72 -21.36
C GLY A 685 32.07 20.00 -21.56
N ALA A 686 32.94 20.01 -22.58
CA ALA A 686 33.74 21.18 -22.95
C ALA A 686 33.99 21.22 -24.47
N GLY A 687 33.67 22.36 -25.10
CA GLY A 687 33.91 22.60 -26.53
C GLY A 687 33.40 21.47 -27.42
N TYR A 688 34.26 21.00 -28.34
CA TYR A 688 33.99 19.93 -29.31
C TYR A 688 34.39 18.52 -28.83
N THR A 689 34.92 18.40 -27.61
CA THR A 689 35.46 17.12 -27.12
C THR A 689 34.34 16.22 -26.59
N PRO A 690 34.15 15.01 -27.14
CA PRO A 690 33.18 14.06 -26.60
C PRO A 690 33.56 13.69 -25.17
N ALA A 691 32.66 13.93 -24.21
CA ALA A 691 32.83 13.44 -22.86
C ALA A 691 32.80 11.89 -22.86
N PRO A 692 33.68 11.20 -22.11
CA PRO A 692 33.62 9.74 -21.99
C PRO A 692 32.51 9.29 -21.04
N LEU A 693 32.04 8.05 -21.20
CA LEU A 693 31.20 7.39 -20.19
C LEU A 693 32.03 7.17 -18.91
N ALA A 694 31.48 7.53 -17.75
CA ALA A 694 32.11 7.34 -16.45
C ALA A 694 31.14 6.67 -15.47
N SER A 695 31.65 5.81 -14.58
CA SER A 695 30.83 5.16 -13.53
C SER A 695 30.40 6.14 -12.43
N SER A 696 31.07 7.27 -12.30
CA SER A 696 30.70 8.40 -11.45
C SER A 696 31.18 9.72 -12.06
N VAL A 697 30.48 10.82 -11.77
CA VAL A 697 30.90 12.18 -12.14
C VAL A 697 31.15 12.96 -10.86
N THR A 698 32.40 12.96 -10.40
CA THR A 698 32.83 13.45 -9.08
C THR A 698 33.59 14.77 -9.12
N SER A 699 33.68 15.39 -10.30
CA SER A 699 34.29 16.70 -10.45
C SER A 699 33.63 17.45 -11.59
N PRO A 700 33.26 18.74 -11.40
CA PRO A 700 32.74 19.55 -12.47
C PRO A 700 33.85 19.94 -13.47
N ASN A 701 35.12 19.63 -13.21
CA ASN A 701 36.24 19.94 -14.11
C ASN A 701 36.70 18.76 -14.97
N VAL A 702 36.07 17.59 -14.83
CA VAL A 702 36.41 16.36 -15.56
C VAL A 702 35.27 16.05 -16.52
N LEU A 703 35.58 15.94 -17.81
CA LEU A 703 34.60 15.55 -18.82
C LEU A 703 34.08 14.14 -18.51
N GLY A 704 32.76 13.98 -18.49
CA GLY A 704 32.16 12.69 -18.21
C GLY A 704 30.64 12.75 -18.23
N TYR A 705 30.03 11.59 -18.47
CA TYR A 705 28.59 11.39 -18.28
C TYR A 705 28.32 10.02 -17.63
N LEU A 706 27.22 9.93 -16.87
CA LEU A 706 26.81 8.68 -16.21
C LEU A 706 26.15 7.68 -17.18
N PRO A 707 26.17 6.37 -16.87
CA PRO A 707 25.45 5.37 -17.65
C PRO A 707 23.95 5.63 -17.62
N ARG A 708 23.26 5.33 -18.73
CA ARG A 708 21.81 5.50 -18.86
C ARG A 708 21.03 4.87 -17.73
N ALA A 709 21.32 3.61 -17.40
CA ALA A 709 20.61 2.89 -16.34
C ALA A 709 20.68 3.67 -15.02
N THR A 710 21.86 4.20 -14.69
CA THR A 710 22.07 5.05 -13.52
C THR A 710 21.27 6.35 -13.62
N VAL A 711 21.28 7.02 -14.78
CA VAL A 711 20.53 8.27 -15.01
C VAL A 711 19.02 8.07 -14.88
N ILE A 712 18.46 6.97 -15.40
CA ILE A 712 17.04 6.65 -15.30
C ILE A 712 16.65 6.46 -13.82
N GLU A 713 17.43 5.68 -13.07
CA GLU A 713 17.17 5.45 -11.65
C GLU A 713 17.32 6.73 -10.82
N LEU A 714 18.30 7.58 -11.14
CA LEU A 714 18.45 8.89 -10.52
C LEU A 714 17.25 9.79 -10.83
N ALA A 715 16.84 9.87 -12.10
CA ALA A 715 15.69 10.66 -12.52
C ALA A 715 14.37 10.18 -11.89
N ASN A 716 14.27 8.92 -11.48
CA ASN A 716 13.11 8.42 -10.74
C ASN A 716 12.95 9.06 -9.36
N VAL A 717 14.05 9.53 -8.76
CA VAL A 717 14.06 10.16 -7.43
C VAL A 717 14.34 11.66 -7.46
N SER A 718 14.65 12.24 -8.63
CA SER A 718 14.93 13.68 -8.79
C SER A 718 13.68 14.57 -8.85
N THR A 719 13.84 15.82 -8.45
CA THR A 719 12.80 16.86 -8.50
C THR A 719 13.04 17.89 -9.59
N ASP A 720 14.29 18.28 -9.81
CA ASP A 720 14.63 19.42 -10.67
C ASP A 720 15.80 19.09 -11.60
N VAL A 721 15.83 19.71 -12.79
CA VAL A 721 16.96 19.68 -13.71
C VAL A 721 17.51 21.09 -13.86
N GLN A 722 18.82 21.24 -13.77
CA GLN A 722 19.49 22.51 -14.02
C GLN A 722 20.63 22.33 -15.02
N LEU A 723 20.68 23.23 -16.00
CA LEU A 723 21.75 23.30 -17.00
C LEU A 723 22.59 24.55 -16.73
N ARG A 724 23.91 24.40 -16.84
CA ARG A 724 24.87 25.48 -16.61
C ARG A 724 25.90 25.52 -17.73
N ALA A 725 26.27 26.71 -18.18
CA ALA A 725 27.28 26.93 -19.21
C ALA A 725 28.09 28.21 -18.98
N GLY A 726 29.38 28.16 -19.29
CA GLY A 726 30.35 29.14 -18.82
C GLY A 726 31.78 28.99 -19.31
N ASN A 727 32.63 29.90 -18.84
CA ASN A 727 34.09 29.77 -18.96
C ASN A 727 34.64 28.59 -18.12
N SER A 728 34.03 28.29 -16.98
CA SER A 728 34.41 27.17 -16.12
C SER A 728 33.28 26.74 -15.18
N SER A 729 33.50 25.66 -14.43
CA SER A 729 32.61 25.18 -13.37
C SER A 729 32.35 26.19 -12.24
N THR A 730 33.26 27.14 -12.06
CA THR A 730 33.19 28.19 -11.03
C THR A 730 32.93 29.58 -11.61
N SER A 731 32.85 29.70 -12.93
CA SER A 731 32.62 30.95 -13.65
C SER A 731 31.71 30.69 -14.85
N TYR A 732 30.42 30.47 -14.56
CA TYR A 732 29.39 30.24 -15.56
C TYR A 732 28.42 31.42 -15.68
N ALA A 733 28.24 31.91 -16.91
CA ALA A 733 27.40 33.07 -17.20
C ALA A 733 25.93 32.67 -17.42
N ASN A 734 25.70 31.43 -17.85
CA ASN A 734 24.40 30.94 -18.30
C ASN A 734 23.88 29.83 -17.38
N LYS A 735 22.67 29.99 -16.86
CA LYS A 735 21.98 29.00 -16.01
C LYS A 735 20.48 28.95 -16.31
N VAL A 736 19.92 27.75 -16.40
CA VAL A 736 18.49 27.52 -16.63
C VAL A 736 18.01 26.30 -15.86
N THR A 737 16.83 26.37 -15.25
CA THR A 737 16.29 25.34 -14.35
C THR A 737 14.87 24.96 -14.74
N SER A 738 14.55 23.67 -14.66
CA SER A 738 13.17 23.20 -14.72
C SER A 738 12.85 22.33 -13.52
N THR A 739 11.72 22.62 -12.88
CA THR A 739 11.15 21.83 -11.79
C THR A 739 9.99 20.95 -12.28
N SER A 740 9.77 20.91 -13.60
CA SER A 740 8.66 20.17 -14.20
C SER A 740 8.95 18.67 -14.27
N PRO A 741 7.97 17.82 -13.95
CA PRO A 741 8.06 16.39 -14.20
C PRO A 741 8.34 16.04 -15.66
N LEU A 742 8.02 16.92 -16.63
CA LEU A 742 8.34 16.72 -18.04
C LEU A 742 9.86 16.78 -18.29
N ALA A 743 10.57 17.71 -17.64
CA ALA A 743 12.03 17.83 -17.77
C ALA A 743 12.75 16.64 -17.12
N ILE A 744 12.27 16.18 -15.97
CA ILE A 744 12.79 14.96 -15.32
C ILE A 744 12.42 13.71 -16.12
N GLY A 745 11.21 13.65 -16.69
CA GLY A 745 10.73 12.54 -17.51
C GLY A 745 11.57 12.32 -18.76
N ALA A 746 12.13 13.38 -19.35
CA ALA A 746 13.04 13.24 -20.48
C ALA A 746 14.28 12.40 -20.14
N LEU A 747 14.84 12.53 -18.94
CA LEU A 747 15.98 11.73 -18.46
C LEU A 747 15.64 10.24 -18.29
N LYS A 748 14.36 9.87 -18.24
CA LYS A 748 13.88 8.48 -18.05
C LYS A 748 13.71 7.70 -19.34
N SER A 749 13.89 8.32 -20.51
CA SER A 749 13.64 7.65 -21.77
C SER A 749 14.48 6.39 -21.93
N SER A 750 13.91 5.35 -22.54
CA SER A 750 14.55 4.06 -22.88
C SER A 750 14.88 3.90 -24.37
N ALA A 751 14.58 4.89 -25.22
CA ALA A 751 14.88 4.87 -26.65
C ALA A 751 16.40 4.86 -26.97
N ASN A 752 16.84 4.01 -27.88
CA ASN A 752 18.26 3.71 -28.16
C ASN A 752 18.74 4.20 -29.54
N ASP A 753 18.00 5.12 -30.15
CA ASP A 753 18.29 5.65 -31.47
C ASP A 753 19.44 6.66 -31.47
N VAL A 754 20.26 6.62 -32.52
CA VAL A 754 21.36 7.55 -32.71
C VAL A 754 20.78 8.96 -32.87
N ASN A 755 21.31 9.94 -32.13
CA ASN A 755 20.84 11.34 -32.04
C ASN A 755 19.55 11.59 -31.21
N GLY A 756 18.93 10.55 -30.64
CA GLY A 756 17.83 10.72 -29.68
C GLY A 756 16.51 11.22 -30.28
N GLU A 757 16.22 10.90 -31.55
CA GLU A 757 14.98 11.31 -32.24
C GLU A 757 13.69 10.81 -31.55
N ALA A 758 13.74 9.65 -30.88
CA ALA A 758 12.66 9.07 -30.10
C ALA A 758 12.69 9.49 -28.61
N THR A 759 13.65 10.35 -28.22
CA THR A 759 13.74 10.92 -26.87
C THR A 759 13.21 12.36 -26.78
N TRP A 760 12.53 12.83 -27.84
CA TRP A 760 12.01 14.18 -27.91
C TRP A 760 11.10 14.49 -26.72
N ALA A 761 11.49 15.53 -25.98
CA ALA A 761 10.72 16.16 -24.94
C ALA A 761 9.34 16.59 -25.49
N ASN A 762 8.30 15.78 -25.26
CA ASN A 762 6.91 16.18 -25.44
C ASN A 762 6.58 17.30 -24.43
N GLY A 763 6.97 18.54 -24.74
CA GLY A 763 6.63 19.75 -23.99
C GLY A 763 7.54 20.14 -22.83
N ALA A 764 8.64 19.41 -22.52
CA ALA A 764 9.55 19.81 -21.43
C ALA A 764 10.39 21.07 -21.74
N SER A 765 10.54 21.43 -23.02
CA SER A 765 11.30 22.61 -23.43
C SER A 765 10.74 23.90 -22.83
N SER A 766 9.42 24.09 -22.88
CA SER A 766 8.74 25.25 -22.32
C SER A 766 8.72 25.31 -20.79
N THR A 767 9.23 24.26 -20.11
CA THR A 767 9.17 24.18 -18.64
C THR A 767 10.45 24.66 -17.97
N PHE A 768 11.46 25.04 -18.73
CA PHE A 768 12.69 25.61 -18.21
C PHE A 768 12.58 27.13 -18.05
N VAL A 769 13.07 27.63 -16.92
CA VAL A 769 13.13 29.04 -16.57
C VAL A 769 14.58 29.49 -16.60
N VAL A 770 14.89 30.51 -17.40
CA VAL A 770 16.24 31.10 -17.48
C VAL A 770 16.54 31.82 -16.18
N ASN A 771 17.53 31.32 -15.44
CA ASN A 771 17.96 31.93 -14.17
C ASN A 771 18.98 33.04 -14.40
N SER A 772 19.88 32.87 -15.37
CA SER A 772 20.88 33.87 -15.75
C SER A 772 21.44 33.63 -17.15
N GLY A 773 21.98 34.69 -17.75
CA GLY A 773 22.62 34.65 -19.06
C GLY A 773 21.63 34.59 -20.22
N THR A 774 22.14 34.34 -21.42
CA THR A 774 21.32 34.20 -22.63
C THR A 774 21.46 32.80 -23.17
N TRP A 775 20.34 32.10 -23.30
CA TRP A 775 20.30 30.75 -23.87
C TRP A 775 19.81 30.82 -25.31
N GLN A 776 20.63 30.31 -26.22
CA GLN A 776 20.24 30.04 -27.60
C GLN A 776 20.39 28.55 -27.86
N TRP A 777 19.43 27.96 -28.55
CA TRP A 777 19.38 26.52 -28.76
C TRP A 777 19.22 26.24 -30.25
N ALA A 778 19.95 25.26 -30.78
CA ALA A 778 20.08 25.06 -32.22
C ALA A 778 18.83 24.44 -32.88
N TYR A 779 18.63 24.84 -34.14
CA TYR A 779 17.54 24.49 -35.05
C TYR A 779 18.07 23.46 -36.06
N CYS A 780 17.60 22.21 -36.04
CA CYS A 780 17.72 21.40 -37.25
C CYS A 780 16.51 20.48 -37.39
N CYS A 781 16.02 20.41 -38.63
CA CYS A 781 14.82 19.75 -39.17
C CYS A 781 13.53 20.61 -39.23
N PRO A 782 12.82 20.66 -40.38
CA PRO A 782 11.56 21.39 -40.51
C PRO A 782 10.45 20.69 -39.72
N GLY A 783 9.84 21.40 -38.76
CA GLY A 783 8.67 20.94 -38.01
C GLY A 783 8.83 20.85 -36.48
N ALA A 784 10.03 21.11 -35.93
CA ALA A 784 10.28 21.06 -34.48
C ALA A 784 10.22 22.43 -33.80
N ALA A 785 9.71 22.47 -32.56
CA ALA A 785 9.55 23.68 -31.75
C ALA A 785 10.88 24.44 -31.56
N ALA A 786 10.84 25.75 -31.81
CA ALA A 786 12.00 26.62 -31.81
C ALA A 786 12.67 26.73 -30.43
N GLY A 787 13.98 26.49 -30.38
CA GLY A 787 14.90 27.11 -29.44
C GLY A 787 14.93 26.57 -28.00
N TRP A 788 15.15 25.26 -27.76
CA TRP A 788 15.41 24.66 -26.41
C TRP A 788 16.39 23.44 -26.47
N PRO A 789 16.99 22.95 -25.35
CA PRO A 789 18.11 21.99 -25.39
C PRO A 789 17.70 20.63 -25.96
N LYS A 790 18.64 19.98 -26.65
CA LYS A 790 18.46 18.62 -27.16
C LYS A 790 19.03 17.62 -26.15
N MET A 791 18.36 16.50 -25.94
CA MET A 791 18.98 15.36 -25.28
C MET A 791 19.77 14.59 -26.34
N TYR A 792 21.06 14.38 -26.15
CA TYR A 792 21.92 13.72 -27.14
C TYR A 792 22.40 12.40 -26.57
N HIS A 793 22.33 11.36 -27.41
CA HIS A 793 23.12 10.15 -27.24
C HIS A 793 24.45 10.41 -27.92
N SER A 794 25.57 10.38 -27.18
CA SER A 794 26.88 10.66 -27.77
C SER A 794 27.04 9.88 -29.07
N SER A 795 27.62 10.50 -30.09
CA SER A 795 27.69 10.00 -31.48
C SER A 795 28.31 8.61 -31.65
N ASN A 796 28.88 8.02 -30.60
CA ASN A 796 29.53 6.70 -30.58
C ASN A 796 29.04 5.75 -29.46
N TYR A 797 28.06 6.11 -28.61
CA TYR A 797 27.65 5.27 -27.47
C TYR A 797 26.13 5.30 -27.22
N THR A 798 25.45 4.17 -27.47
CA THR A 798 24.00 3.95 -27.28
C THR A 798 23.54 3.89 -25.81
N ASN A 799 24.48 3.96 -24.85
CA ASN A 799 24.25 3.59 -23.44
C ASN A 799 24.35 4.77 -22.45
N GLY A 800 24.46 6.03 -22.92
CA GLY A 800 24.55 7.22 -22.08
C GLY A 800 23.49 8.26 -22.43
N VAL A 801 22.90 8.92 -21.43
CA VAL A 801 21.88 9.98 -21.59
C VAL A 801 22.42 11.28 -20.99
N HIS A 802 22.50 12.35 -21.79
CA HIS A 802 22.81 13.70 -21.29
C HIS A 802 22.13 14.78 -22.15
N TRP A 803 21.98 15.97 -21.57
CA TRP A 803 21.50 17.14 -22.30
C TRP A 803 22.69 17.78 -23.02
N PHE A 804 22.59 17.92 -24.34
CA PHE A 804 23.57 18.55 -25.20
C PHE A 804 23.00 19.86 -25.76
N ALA A 805 23.88 20.84 -25.96
CA ALA A 805 23.54 22.05 -26.69
C ALA A 805 24.17 21.98 -28.08
N ASP A 806 23.35 21.75 -29.11
CA ASP A 806 23.77 21.56 -30.50
C ASP A 806 24.40 22.83 -31.14
N ILE A 807 25.28 22.57 -32.10
CA ILE A 807 26.17 23.46 -32.88
C ILE A 807 25.54 23.93 -34.20
N GLY A 808 24.36 23.43 -34.58
CA GLY A 808 23.74 23.68 -35.90
C GLY A 808 22.97 25.00 -36.12
N GLY A 809 22.99 25.97 -35.19
CA GLY A 809 22.27 27.24 -35.42
C GLY A 809 22.13 28.20 -34.24
N GLY A 810 22.80 27.93 -33.11
CA GLY A 810 22.74 28.76 -31.91
C GLY A 810 24.09 29.04 -31.25
N ARG A 811 25.22 28.89 -31.98
CA ARG A 811 26.57 29.21 -31.50
C ARG A 811 27.42 29.65 -32.69
N LYS A 812 27.70 30.95 -32.82
CA LYS A 812 28.68 31.40 -33.81
C LYS A 812 30.07 30.99 -33.33
N ASP A 813 30.81 30.38 -34.24
CA ASP A 813 32.18 29.86 -34.16
C ASP A 813 33.26 30.92 -33.81
N SER A 814 32.88 32.05 -33.21
CA SER A 814 33.74 33.22 -33.01
C SER A 814 33.61 33.85 -31.62
N ASP A 815 33.05 33.14 -30.63
CA ASP A 815 32.92 33.67 -29.28
C ASP A 815 33.60 32.78 -28.22
N PRO A 816 34.77 33.17 -27.68
CA PRO A 816 35.55 32.40 -26.70
C PRO A 816 34.93 32.29 -25.29
N ARG A 817 33.61 32.47 -25.13
CA ARG A 817 32.96 32.74 -23.83
C ARG A 817 32.35 31.55 -23.08
N ASP A 818 32.19 30.36 -23.66
CA ASP A 818 31.70 29.17 -22.93
C ASP A 818 32.53 27.90 -23.21
N ALA A 819 33.66 27.75 -22.53
CA ALA A 819 34.52 26.55 -22.60
C ALA A 819 33.96 25.32 -21.85
N TRP A 820 32.82 25.46 -21.14
CA TRP A 820 32.34 24.47 -20.18
C TRP A 820 30.81 24.41 -20.10
N PHE A 821 30.23 23.21 -19.97
CA PHE A 821 28.81 23.01 -19.68
C PHE A 821 28.54 21.78 -18.81
N SER A 822 27.40 21.76 -18.12
CA SER A 822 26.99 20.64 -17.27
C SER A 822 25.49 20.52 -17.06
N THR A 823 25.08 19.29 -16.72
CA THR A 823 23.70 18.95 -16.31
C THR A 823 23.70 18.55 -14.84
N TRP A 824 22.73 19.07 -14.10
CA TRP A 824 22.54 18.82 -12.68
C TRP A 824 21.10 18.36 -12.42
N ILE A 825 20.94 17.51 -11.41
CA ILE A 825 19.64 17.12 -10.86
C ILE A 825 19.58 17.44 -9.38
N ARG A 826 18.38 17.67 -8.84
CA ARG A 826 18.17 17.80 -7.40
C ARG A 826 17.38 16.63 -6.86
#